data_AF-A0A7X8IEJ4-F1
#
_entry.id   AF-A0A7X8IEJ4-F1
#
_cell.length_a   1.000
_cell.length_b   1.000
_cell.length_c   1.000
_cell.angle_alpha   90.00
_cell.angle_beta   90.00
_cell.angle_gamma   90.00
#
_symmetry.space_group_name_H-M   'P 1'
#
loop_
_entity.id
_entity.type
_entity.pdbx_description
1 polymer ?
#
loop_
_entity_poly.entity_id
_entity_poly.type
_entity_poly.pdbx_seq_one_letter_code
_entity_poly.pdbx_strand_id
1 'polypeptide(L)'
;MMMGKIKRFMTAVVLASLPLAAAQEGVDLSPYYGFRELEILKSDFGIHSLVVCDLTGNGLNDIAAVNNQRSRIELYIQKENTEPSPQVSTEQINELVGFGRFERQELLLTIQPDNLVCGDLNGSGRPDLAVYAEASGLNVFYQEPPDPKGKLLWQSPRRIVIRDGLRTRGALACGDINGDGKADVVLAGSTSVFVLVQEDDGTLSDPLEYPSLSQLFEVRLCDFNGDGHNDLVMVTHDRLSPLHVRFGQADGTLGPVIPFRTEAFTDFELLSEPRMFLSVERVSGRLSAAQLKTAASEDDEEDAYATLVYPLADSGQNTERDMVTADVNGDGRKDIVISQPGDAKITLFLNSPTGLCRPEDFPALSRVVSLAAADVDGDGCDEVVMLSVQERTLGLSRFENGRLSFPAPIRVPLEPVAMTLGDMDGKSGVECVYVGRSTDDVRYLGLCKSNANGVFSPLGEPFKLEDLKANPQAMTAADIDQDGLMDVLIFRSYEEPLVIRQIGAQAFEVVPRQQSQSGLIKAAARHTLTTADINHDGQAELLLSQQNFARALRFGEDGVWRILDQYNAAGRNDEVVAAVQHDIDDDGTPEMILLDRKNQQLQILKPGEGGAYRPHTTVPVGSWNVSGQLKLLCEDLLAVGRHLVLFDGEKFAFVLPRRHLSSDIAFDLENVLSWETRVRDGRYAHLAVGDVNSDGRDDIVLVESRKNYLDILTYEPSEAIIRIVQGTRFQVFEQKSFGRESPMGTAEPRELVIADVTADGAADIVAIVHDRIVIYPQDL
;
A
#
# COMPACT_ATOMS: atom_id res chain seq x y z
N MET A 1 48.41 49.05 20.46
CA MET A 1 48.94 48.60 19.16
C MET A 1 48.34 47.21 18.90
N MET A 2 47.47 47.12 17.90
CA MET A 2 46.72 45.97 17.36
C MET A 2 46.37 44.76 18.27
N MET A 3 45.07 44.62 18.55
CA MET A 3 44.39 43.34 18.79
C MET A 3 43.13 43.32 17.93
N GLY A 4 43.15 42.54 16.84
CA GLY A 4 42.02 42.34 15.94
C GLY A 4 41.23 41.09 16.36
N LYS A 5 39.94 41.29 16.68
CA LYS A 5 38.94 40.21 16.81
C LYS A 5 38.08 40.22 15.56
N ILE A 6 38.12 39.13 14.80
CA ILE A 6 37.20 38.85 13.69
C ILE A 6 35.88 38.40 14.30
N LYS A 7 34.80 39.15 14.07
CA LYS A 7 33.43 38.81 14.45
C LYS A 7 32.77 38.02 13.30
N ARG A 8 32.16 36.89 13.66
CA ARG A 8 31.27 36.09 12.81
C ARG A 8 30.09 36.94 12.33
N PHE A 9 29.87 36.94 11.02
CA PHE A 9 28.63 37.42 10.41
C PHE A 9 27.58 36.31 10.55
N MET A 10 26.51 36.64 11.26
CA MET A 10 25.27 35.86 11.31
C MET A 10 24.36 36.50 10.27
N THR A 11 24.23 35.87 9.11
CA THR A 11 23.32 36.35 8.05
C THR A 11 21.90 35.99 8.50
N ALA A 12 21.20 36.97 9.05
CA ALA A 12 19.77 36.89 9.24
C ALA A 12 19.11 36.90 7.85
N VAL A 13 18.60 35.75 7.42
CA VAL A 13 17.62 35.72 6.33
C VAL A 13 16.35 36.34 6.89
N VAL A 14 16.14 37.61 6.57
CA VAL A 14 14.86 38.27 6.76
C VAL A 14 13.89 37.61 5.79
N LEU A 15 13.01 36.75 6.31
CA LEU A 15 11.78 36.38 5.60
C LEU A 15 11.00 37.67 5.35
N ALA A 16 11.09 38.20 4.13
CA ALA A 16 10.16 39.18 3.65
C ALA A 16 8.82 38.46 3.47
N SER A 17 7.94 38.58 4.46
CA SER A 17 6.52 38.28 4.29
C SER A 17 5.95 39.28 3.30
N LEU A 18 5.96 38.92 2.02
CA LEU A 18 5.17 39.60 1.00
C LEU A 18 3.70 39.29 1.27
N PRO A 19 2.84 40.31 1.49
CA PRO A 19 1.41 40.08 1.52
C PRO A 19 0.97 39.85 0.08
N LEU A 20 0.68 38.61 -0.32
CA LEU A 20 -0.17 38.35 -1.48
C LEU A 20 -1.61 38.68 -1.08
N ALA A 21 -1.90 39.97 -1.01
CA ALA A 21 -3.25 40.51 -1.06
C ALA A 21 -3.28 41.51 -2.22
N ALA A 22 -3.05 41.01 -3.43
CA ALA A 22 -3.49 41.70 -4.62
C ALA A 22 -4.94 41.24 -4.88
N ALA A 23 -5.90 42.08 -4.50
CA ALA A 23 -7.25 41.97 -5.01
C ALA A 23 -7.17 42.19 -6.53
N GLN A 24 -7.19 41.10 -7.29
CA GLN A 24 -7.26 41.13 -8.74
C GLN A 24 -8.71 41.42 -9.14
N GLU A 25 -8.92 42.41 -10.01
CA GLU A 25 -10.16 42.57 -10.77
C GLU A 25 -10.32 41.33 -11.66
N GLY A 26 -10.87 40.26 -11.09
CA GLY A 26 -11.18 39.02 -11.80
C GLY A 26 -12.32 39.28 -12.78
N VAL A 27 -12.23 38.63 -13.95
CA VAL A 27 -13.39 38.50 -14.85
C VAL A 27 -14.52 37.89 -14.03
N ASP A 28 -15.69 38.53 -14.04
CA ASP A 28 -16.88 37.97 -13.41
C ASP A 28 -17.32 36.74 -14.23
N LEU A 29 -17.07 35.56 -13.68
CA LEU A 29 -17.42 34.28 -14.30
C LEU A 29 -18.85 33.84 -13.99
N SER A 30 -19.54 34.54 -13.07
CA SER A 30 -20.92 34.16 -12.70
C SER A 30 -21.91 34.06 -13.87
N PRO A 31 -21.79 34.81 -14.98
CA PRO A 31 -22.69 34.65 -16.13
C PRO A 31 -22.57 33.31 -16.86
N TYR A 32 -21.49 32.54 -16.63
CA TYR A 32 -21.30 31.20 -17.21
C TYR A 32 -21.86 30.08 -16.33
N TYR A 33 -22.36 30.41 -15.13
CA TYR A 33 -22.93 29.45 -14.19
C TYR A 33 -24.43 29.76 -13.99
N GLY A 34 -25.25 29.23 -14.90
CA GLY A 34 -26.71 29.35 -14.90
C GLY A 34 -27.39 28.09 -14.38
N PHE A 35 -28.48 28.26 -13.62
CA PHE A 35 -29.34 27.16 -13.19
C PHE A 35 -30.81 27.50 -13.47
N ARG A 36 -31.56 26.51 -13.95
CA ARG A 36 -33.00 26.58 -14.17
C ARG A 36 -33.75 26.51 -12.83
N GLU A 37 -35.08 26.42 -12.90
CA GLU A 37 -35.91 26.29 -11.69
C GLU A 37 -35.52 25.04 -10.88
N LEU A 38 -35.35 25.23 -9.57
CA LEU A 38 -34.96 24.19 -8.63
C LEU A 38 -36.01 23.06 -8.62
N GLU A 39 -35.56 21.82 -8.74
CA GLU A 39 -36.39 20.64 -8.55
C GLU A 39 -36.13 20.01 -7.17
N ILE A 40 -37.20 19.58 -6.48
CA ILE A 40 -37.10 19.00 -5.13
C ILE A 40 -37.82 17.65 -5.10
N LEU A 41 -37.07 16.60 -4.78
CA LEU A 41 -37.59 15.27 -4.51
C LEU A 41 -37.72 15.12 -2.98
N LYS A 42 -38.96 15.05 -2.48
CA LYS A 42 -39.21 14.87 -1.05
C LYS A 42 -39.03 13.40 -0.65
N SER A 43 -38.27 13.19 0.43
CA SER A 43 -38.00 11.88 1.05
C SER A 43 -38.19 11.97 2.58
N ASP A 44 -37.47 11.17 3.35
CA ASP A 44 -37.38 11.19 4.80
C ASP A 44 -36.01 11.72 5.29
N PHE A 45 -35.93 12.06 6.58
CA PHE A 45 -34.66 12.41 7.20
C PHE A 45 -33.69 11.23 7.22
N GLY A 46 -32.41 11.51 7.00
CA GLY A 46 -31.36 10.49 7.13
C GLY A 46 -31.17 9.61 5.90
N ILE A 47 -31.75 9.96 4.75
CA ILE A 47 -31.27 9.43 3.47
C ILE A 47 -29.78 9.74 3.28
N HIS A 48 -29.07 8.82 2.62
CA HIS A 48 -27.63 8.90 2.35
C HIS A 48 -27.25 8.00 1.17
N SER A 49 -25.97 8.04 0.78
CA SER A 49 -25.39 7.27 -0.32
C SER A 49 -26.14 7.51 -1.62
N LEU A 50 -26.14 8.77 -2.03
CA LEU A 50 -26.67 9.24 -3.30
C LEU A 50 -25.86 8.63 -4.45
N VAL A 51 -26.55 7.96 -5.37
CA VAL A 51 -25.96 7.37 -6.58
C VAL A 51 -26.79 7.80 -7.78
N VAL A 52 -26.11 8.13 -8.87
CA VAL A 52 -26.74 8.43 -10.17
C VAL A 52 -26.28 7.37 -11.18
N CYS A 53 -27.22 6.66 -11.80
CA CYS A 53 -26.94 5.68 -12.84
C CYS A 53 -28.21 5.36 -13.65
N ASP A 54 -28.05 4.91 -14.89
CA ASP A 54 -29.16 4.46 -15.74
C ASP A 54 -29.69 3.09 -15.31
N LEU A 55 -30.54 3.05 -14.29
CA LEU A 55 -31.11 1.81 -13.76
C LEU A 55 -32.03 1.12 -14.75
N THR A 56 -32.52 1.79 -15.80
CA THR A 56 -33.45 1.18 -16.76
C THR A 56 -32.78 0.67 -18.03
N GLY A 57 -31.55 1.08 -18.30
CA GLY A 57 -30.83 0.83 -19.55
C GLY A 57 -31.37 1.63 -20.74
N ASN A 58 -32.02 2.77 -20.50
CA ASN A 58 -32.61 3.61 -21.55
C ASN A 58 -31.73 4.82 -21.95
N GLY A 59 -30.54 4.95 -21.37
CA GLY A 59 -29.61 6.05 -21.55
C GLY A 59 -29.92 7.30 -20.73
N LEU A 60 -30.91 7.25 -19.82
CA LEU A 60 -31.27 8.34 -18.92
C LEU A 60 -30.79 8.02 -17.51
N ASN A 61 -30.28 9.02 -16.79
CA ASN A 61 -29.76 8.82 -15.45
C ASN A 61 -30.87 8.86 -14.40
N ASP A 62 -30.96 7.80 -13.62
CA ASP A 62 -31.85 7.69 -12.47
C ASP A 62 -31.10 8.05 -11.18
N ILE A 63 -31.86 8.35 -10.12
CA ILE A 63 -31.29 8.65 -8.80
C ILE A 63 -31.66 7.55 -7.81
N ALA A 64 -30.68 7.04 -7.08
CA ALA A 64 -30.88 6.10 -5.99
C ALA A 64 -30.34 6.67 -4.66
N ALA A 65 -31.04 6.40 -3.55
CA ALA A 65 -30.57 6.75 -2.22
C ALA A 65 -31.04 5.72 -1.17
N VAL A 66 -30.19 5.44 -0.18
CA VAL A 66 -30.54 4.55 0.94
C VAL A 66 -31.42 5.29 1.94
N ASN A 67 -32.56 4.68 2.28
CA ASN A 67 -33.46 5.13 3.35
C ASN A 67 -33.59 4.06 4.44
N ASN A 68 -32.65 4.09 5.39
CA ASN A 68 -32.61 3.15 6.51
C ASN A 68 -33.79 3.30 7.49
N GLN A 69 -34.44 4.46 7.54
CA GLN A 69 -35.64 4.66 8.37
C GLN A 69 -36.86 3.91 7.83
N ARG A 70 -36.86 3.64 6.52
CA ARG A 70 -37.92 2.90 5.82
C ARG A 70 -37.49 1.50 5.37
N SER A 71 -36.26 1.09 5.69
CA SER A 71 -35.68 -0.19 5.24
C SER A 71 -35.79 -0.40 3.73
N ARG A 72 -35.41 0.60 2.94
CA ARG A 72 -35.48 0.54 1.47
C ARG A 72 -34.39 1.38 0.81
N ILE A 73 -34.14 1.09 -0.46
CA ILE A 73 -33.50 2.03 -1.39
C ILE A 73 -34.62 2.73 -2.15
N GLU A 74 -34.59 4.06 -2.16
CA GLU A 74 -35.49 4.88 -2.96
C GLU A 74 -34.89 5.06 -4.34
N LEU A 75 -35.66 4.71 -5.37
CA LEU A 75 -35.26 4.78 -6.77
C LEU A 75 -36.14 5.82 -7.46
N TYR A 76 -35.56 6.85 -8.01
CA TYR A 76 -36.23 7.90 -8.75
C TYR A 76 -35.90 7.72 -10.23
N ILE A 77 -36.82 7.10 -10.96
CA ILE A 77 -36.64 6.68 -12.35
C ILE A 77 -37.00 7.82 -13.30
N GLN A 78 -36.07 8.27 -14.13
CA GLN A 78 -36.27 9.38 -15.05
C GLN A 78 -37.22 8.99 -16.20
N LYS A 79 -38.23 9.83 -16.44
CA LYS A 79 -39.20 9.63 -17.53
C LYS A 79 -38.70 10.30 -18.81
N GLU A 80 -38.95 9.65 -19.95
CA GLU A 80 -38.70 10.24 -21.26
C GLU A 80 -39.52 11.53 -21.50
N ASN A 81 -38.88 12.55 -22.09
CA ASN A 81 -39.51 13.77 -22.62
C ASN A 81 -40.40 14.52 -21.62
N THR A 82 -39.89 14.77 -20.41
CA THR A 82 -40.63 15.54 -19.39
C THR A 82 -40.13 16.99 -19.28
N GLU A 83 -41.00 17.93 -19.64
CA GLU A 83 -40.84 19.36 -19.29
C GLU A 83 -41.06 19.54 -17.77
N PRO A 84 -40.28 20.42 -17.10
CA PRO A 84 -40.46 20.70 -15.69
C PRO A 84 -41.87 21.24 -15.45
N SER A 85 -42.70 20.46 -14.75
CA SER A 85 -44.08 20.82 -14.47
C SER A 85 -44.21 21.24 -13.00
N PRO A 86 -44.51 22.52 -12.69
CA PRO A 86 -44.74 22.93 -11.32
C PRO A 86 -46.04 22.30 -10.80
N GLN A 87 -45.92 21.28 -9.93
CA GLN A 87 -47.07 20.64 -9.31
C GLN A 87 -47.27 21.14 -7.88
N VAL A 88 -47.93 22.29 -7.76
CA VAL A 88 -48.45 22.78 -6.47
C VAL A 88 -49.79 22.10 -6.23
N SER A 89 -49.96 21.42 -5.08
CA SER A 89 -51.26 20.89 -4.70
C SER A 89 -52.27 22.03 -4.59
N THR A 90 -53.36 21.96 -5.37
CA THR A 90 -54.46 22.92 -5.30
C THR A 90 -55.27 22.78 -4.00
N GLU A 91 -55.10 21.68 -3.26
CA GLU A 91 -55.80 21.40 -2.01
C GLU A 91 -54.95 21.68 -0.76
N GLN A 92 -53.62 21.54 -0.84
CA GLN A 92 -52.68 21.79 0.26
C GLN A 92 -51.47 22.59 -0.23
N ILE A 93 -51.48 23.91 0.00
CA ILE A 93 -50.47 24.87 -0.49
C ILE A 93 -49.01 24.52 -0.08
N ASN A 94 -48.80 23.66 0.92
CA ASN A 94 -47.48 23.20 1.39
C ASN A 94 -47.15 21.73 1.03
N GLU A 95 -47.99 21.06 0.26
CA GLU A 95 -47.76 19.69 -0.19
C GLU A 95 -47.08 19.73 -1.57
N LEU A 96 -45.80 19.33 -1.61
CA LEU A 96 -45.09 19.07 -2.86
C LEU A 96 -45.70 17.83 -3.49
N VAL A 97 -46.43 17.99 -4.58
CA VAL A 97 -46.96 16.86 -5.38
C VAL A 97 -45.83 16.40 -6.30
N GLY A 98 -45.49 15.12 -6.21
CA GLY A 98 -44.17 14.59 -6.51
C GLY A 98 -43.68 14.67 -7.96
N PHE A 99 -42.35 14.61 -8.08
CA PHE A 99 -41.56 13.96 -9.14
C PHE A 99 -42.08 14.21 -10.58
N GLY A 100 -42.05 15.47 -11.05
CA GLY A 100 -42.45 15.78 -12.44
C GLY A 100 -41.70 14.91 -13.45
N ARG A 101 -40.37 14.91 -13.35
CA ARG A 101 -39.46 14.14 -14.20
C ARG A 101 -39.25 12.69 -13.76
N PHE A 102 -39.40 12.40 -12.47
CA PHE A 102 -39.10 11.08 -11.93
C PHE A 102 -40.35 10.25 -11.58
N GLU A 103 -40.25 8.94 -11.66
CA GLU A 103 -41.18 8.00 -11.05
C GLU A 103 -40.50 7.34 -9.85
N ARG A 104 -41.10 7.47 -8.66
CA ARG A 104 -40.53 6.83 -7.48
C ARG A 104 -40.88 5.36 -7.43
N GLN A 105 -39.87 4.51 -7.51
CA GLN A 105 -39.90 3.08 -7.19
C GLN A 105 -39.10 2.83 -5.90
N GLU A 106 -39.24 1.62 -5.34
CA GLU A 106 -38.65 1.27 -4.05
C GLU A 106 -38.14 -0.16 -4.06
N LEU A 107 -36.91 -0.37 -3.60
CA LEU A 107 -36.33 -1.69 -3.35
C LEU A 107 -36.30 -1.94 -1.84
N LEU A 108 -37.14 -2.85 -1.36
CA LEU A 108 -37.21 -3.17 0.07
C LEU A 108 -35.98 -3.95 0.52
N LEU A 109 -35.42 -3.54 1.67
CA LEU A 109 -34.25 -4.15 2.28
C LEU A 109 -34.63 -4.89 3.56
N THR A 110 -33.93 -6.00 3.81
CA THR A 110 -33.96 -6.71 5.11
C THR A 110 -32.79 -6.31 6.01
N ILE A 111 -31.95 -5.39 5.54
CA ILE A 111 -30.71 -4.93 6.17
C ILE A 111 -30.67 -3.40 6.22
N GLN A 112 -29.75 -2.84 7.01
CA GLN A 112 -29.47 -1.42 7.05
C GLN A 112 -28.07 -1.17 6.49
N PRO A 113 -27.93 -0.90 5.18
CA PRO A 113 -26.61 -0.68 4.59
C PRO A 113 -26.04 0.69 4.96
N ASP A 114 -24.72 0.76 5.02
CA ASP A 114 -23.98 2.00 5.30
C ASP A 114 -23.54 2.73 4.01
N ASN A 115 -23.62 2.05 2.86
CA ASN A 115 -23.20 2.54 1.54
C ASN A 115 -24.05 1.93 0.41
N LEU A 116 -23.88 2.46 -0.81
CA LEU A 116 -24.55 2.02 -2.04
C LEU A 116 -23.65 2.35 -3.24
N VAL A 117 -23.52 1.39 -4.16
CA VAL A 117 -22.91 1.61 -5.49
C VAL A 117 -23.77 0.95 -6.57
N CYS A 118 -23.58 1.39 -7.81
CA CYS A 118 -24.31 0.94 -8.99
C CYS A 118 -23.34 0.62 -10.12
N GLY A 119 -23.59 -0.46 -10.87
CA GLY A 119 -22.79 -0.88 -12.02
C GLY A 119 -23.29 -2.21 -12.59
N ASP A 120 -22.94 -2.57 -13.82
CA ASP A 120 -23.30 -3.88 -14.39
C ASP A 120 -22.40 -4.97 -13.80
N LEU A 121 -22.84 -5.59 -12.70
CA LEU A 121 -22.06 -6.54 -11.88
C LEU A 121 -22.24 -8.00 -12.31
N ASN A 122 -22.97 -8.23 -13.41
CA ASN A 122 -23.16 -9.56 -14.01
C ASN A 122 -23.04 -9.59 -15.54
N GLY A 123 -22.62 -8.50 -16.18
CA GLY A 123 -22.47 -8.41 -17.63
C GLY A 123 -23.79 -8.47 -18.41
N SER A 124 -24.91 -8.11 -17.79
CA SER A 124 -26.23 -8.17 -18.43
C SER A 124 -26.58 -6.95 -19.28
N GLY A 125 -25.72 -5.93 -19.27
CA GLY A 125 -25.94 -4.62 -19.88
C GLY A 125 -26.92 -3.75 -19.10
N ARG A 126 -27.25 -4.12 -17.86
CA ARG A 126 -28.15 -3.36 -16.97
C ARG A 126 -27.46 -3.14 -15.63
N PRO A 127 -27.55 -1.95 -15.02
CA PRO A 127 -26.92 -1.73 -13.73
C PRO A 127 -27.59 -2.52 -12.59
N ASP A 128 -26.74 -3.19 -11.83
CA ASP A 128 -27.02 -3.84 -10.57
C ASP A 128 -26.70 -2.90 -9.40
N LEU A 129 -27.17 -3.24 -8.20
CA LEU A 129 -26.87 -2.49 -6.98
C LEU A 129 -26.08 -3.34 -5.99
N ALA A 130 -25.04 -2.77 -5.38
CA ALA A 130 -24.32 -3.40 -4.28
C ALA A 130 -24.33 -2.53 -3.04
N VAL A 131 -24.51 -3.17 -1.88
CA VAL A 131 -24.51 -2.52 -0.58
C VAL A 131 -23.80 -3.38 0.46
N TYR A 132 -23.15 -2.74 1.42
CA TYR A 132 -22.55 -3.42 2.56
C TYR A 132 -23.29 -3.11 3.86
N ALA A 133 -23.47 -4.14 4.68
CA ALA A 133 -23.92 -4.04 6.06
C ALA A 133 -23.17 -5.08 6.91
N GLU A 134 -22.46 -4.69 7.95
CA GLU A 134 -21.56 -5.57 8.75
C GLU A 134 -22.18 -6.93 9.14
N ALA A 135 -23.43 -6.95 9.63
CA ALA A 135 -24.10 -8.19 10.03
C ALA A 135 -24.47 -9.11 8.83
N SER A 136 -24.59 -8.53 7.63
CA SER A 136 -24.97 -9.21 6.39
C SER A 136 -23.81 -9.40 5.41
N GLY A 137 -22.67 -8.72 5.57
CA GLY A 137 -21.64 -8.66 4.54
C GLY A 137 -22.08 -7.86 3.31
N LEU A 138 -21.43 -8.11 2.17
CA LEU A 138 -21.74 -7.48 0.89
C LEU A 138 -22.97 -8.14 0.27
N ASN A 139 -23.97 -7.34 -0.13
CA ASN A 139 -25.20 -7.80 -0.74
C ASN A 139 -25.32 -7.19 -2.14
N VAL A 140 -25.42 -8.06 -3.15
CA VAL A 140 -25.53 -7.66 -4.56
C VAL A 140 -26.92 -8.00 -5.06
N PHE A 141 -27.64 -6.98 -5.54
CA PHE A 141 -28.97 -7.06 -6.11
C PHE A 141 -28.85 -7.03 -7.63
N TYR A 142 -28.91 -8.21 -8.24
CA TYR A 142 -28.88 -8.34 -9.69
C TYR A 142 -30.22 -7.94 -10.30
N GLN A 143 -30.17 -7.11 -11.33
CA GLN A 143 -31.35 -6.60 -12.01
C GLN A 143 -31.86 -7.60 -13.07
N GLU A 144 -33.16 -7.86 -13.02
CA GLU A 144 -33.87 -8.59 -14.08
C GLU A 144 -34.49 -7.61 -15.09
N PRO A 145 -34.80 -8.06 -16.32
CA PRO A 145 -35.53 -7.22 -17.27
C PRO A 145 -36.79 -6.63 -16.62
N PRO A 146 -37.03 -5.30 -16.75
CA PRO A 146 -38.18 -4.67 -16.13
C PRO A 146 -39.49 -5.26 -16.64
N ASP A 147 -40.55 -5.14 -15.84
CA ASP A 147 -41.86 -5.61 -16.25
C ASP A 147 -42.40 -4.77 -17.44
N PRO A 148 -43.45 -5.23 -18.17
CA PRO A 148 -44.01 -4.48 -19.29
C PRO A 148 -44.58 -3.09 -18.95
N LYS A 149 -44.62 -2.74 -17.66
CA LYS A 149 -45.05 -1.42 -17.15
C LYS A 149 -43.86 -0.55 -16.71
N GLY A 150 -42.62 -1.00 -16.91
CA GLY A 150 -41.41 -0.26 -16.55
C GLY A 150 -41.01 -0.40 -15.08
N LYS A 151 -41.60 -1.35 -14.33
CA LYS A 151 -41.17 -1.61 -12.95
C LYS A 151 -39.86 -2.39 -12.94
N LEU A 152 -38.87 -1.90 -12.21
CA LEU A 152 -37.61 -2.60 -12.01
C LEU A 152 -37.82 -3.88 -11.20
N LEU A 153 -37.22 -4.98 -11.68
CA LEU A 153 -37.27 -6.29 -11.06
C LEU A 153 -35.87 -6.67 -10.59
N TRP A 154 -35.78 -7.30 -9.41
CA TRP A 154 -34.53 -7.62 -8.74
C TRP A 154 -34.55 -9.08 -8.31
N GLN A 155 -33.44 -9.76 -8.52
CA GLN A 155 -33.22 -11.10 -7.98
C GLN A 155 -33.13 -11.06 -6.44
N SER A 156 -33.21 -12.23 -5.81
CA SER A 156 -32.84 -12.33 -4.40
C SER A 156 -31.37 -11.94 -4.24
N PRO A 157 -31.01 -11.11 -3.24
CA PRO A 157 -29.65 -10.59 -3.14
C PRO A 157 -28.64 -11.73 -2.94
N ARG A 158 -27.57 -11.71 -3.73
CA ARG A 158 -26.41 -12.57 -3.52
C ARG A 158 -25.61 -12.00 -2.35
N ARG A 159 -25.48 -12.78 -1.29
CA ARG A 159 -24.73 -12.41 -0.09
C ARG A 159 -23.31 -12.96 -0.18
N ILE A 160 -22.33 -12.07 -0.12
CA ILE A 160 -20.90 -12.39 -0.06
C ILE A 160 -20.38 -12.07 1.34
N VAL A 161 -19.77 -13.05 1.99
CA VAL A 161 -19.38 -12.95 3.40
C VAL A 161 -18.04 -12.22 3.49
N ILE A 162 -18.10 -10.93 3.79
CA ILE A 162 -16.96 -10.12 4.21
C ILE A 162 -17.36 -9.52 5.56
N ARG A 163 -16.60 -9.82 6.61
CA ARG A 163 -16.96 -9.42 8.00
C ARG A 163 -16.22 -8.18 8.49
N ASP A 164 -15.15 -7.82 7.80
CA ASP A 164 -14.26 -6.74 8.20
C ASP A 164 -14.49 -5.45 7.40
N GLY A 165 -15.52 -5.39 6.55
CA GLY A 165 -15.82 -4.19 5.77
C GLY A 165 -16.19 -2.99 6.66
N LEU A 166 -15.72 -1.81 6.27
CA LEU A 166 -15.95 -0.56 6.98
C LEU A 166 -17.40 -0.10 6.83
N ARG A 167 -17.85 0.61 7.87
CA ARG A 167 -19.20 1.20 7.96
C ARG A 167 -19.19 2.69 7.64
N THR A 168 -18.45 3.06 6.61
CA THR A 168 -18.37 4.43 6.07
C THR A 168 -19.04 4.46 4.70
N ARG A 169 -19.50 5.64 4.27
CA ARG A 169 -20.19 5.79 2.98
C ARG A 169 -19.27 5.50 1.81
N GLY A 170 -18.01 5.92 1.91
CA GLY A 170 -16.95 5.65 0.92
C GLY A 170 -16.22 4.32 1.10
N ALA A 171 -16.74 3.39 1.91
CA ALA A 171 -16.13 2.07 2.03
C ALA A 171 -16.31 1.20 0.78
N LEU A 172 -17.29 1.51 -0.08
CA LEU A 172 -17.65 0.70 -1.24
C LEU A 172 -17.46 1.52 -2.52
N ALA A 173 -16.78 0.94 -3.50
CA ALA A 173 -16.59 1.51 -4.83
C ALA A 173 -16.92 0.46 -5.91
N CYS A 174 -17.26 0.94 -7.10
CA CYS A 174 -17.56 0.13 -8.28
C CYS A 174 -16.85 0.72 -9.48
N GLY A 175 -16.22 -0.11 -10.31
CA GLY A 175 -15.45 0.31 -11.48
C GLY A 175 -14.58 -0.81 -12.02
N ASP A 176 -14.05 -0.64 -13.23
CA ASP A 176 -13.18 -1.61 -13.90
C ASP A 176 -11.74 -1.51 -13.34
N ILE A 177 -11.40 -2.33 -12.35
CA ILE A 177 -10.11 -2.23 -11.64
C ILE A 177 -8.98 -2.97 -12.37
N ASN A 178 -9.33 -3.95 -13.21
CA ASN A 178 -8.36 -4.78 -13.94
C ASN A 178 -8.23 -4.40 -15.43
N GLY A 179 -9.01 -3.42 -15.91
CA GLY A 179 -8.97 -2.92 -17.28
C GLY A 179 -9.60 -3.86 -18.32
N ASP A 180 -10.46 -4.78 -17.91
CA ASP A 180 -11.10 -5.76 -18.82
C ASP A 180 -12.43 -5.27 -19.44
N GLY A 181 -12.86 -4.05 -19.07
CA GLY A 181 -14.09 -3.41 -19.51
C GLY A 181 -15.34 -3.80 -18.72
N LYS A 182 -15.21 -4.56 -17.63
CA LYS A 182 -16.32 -4.98 -16.77
C LYS A 182 -16.30 -4.24 -15.44
N ALA A 183 -17.46 -4.17 -14.78
CA ALA A 183 -17.55 -3.50 -13.49
C ALA A 183 -17.20 -4.46 -12.34
N ASP A 184 -16.18 -4.08 -11.57
CA ASP A 184 -15.74 -4.78 -10.36
C ASP A 184 -16.26 -4.08 -9.10
N VAL A 185 -16.12 -4.76 -7.96
CA VAL A 185 -16.52 -4.23 -6.65
C VAL A 185 -15.33 -4.18 -5.70
N VAL A 186 -15.17 -3.05 -5.03
CA VAL A 186 -14.11 -2.83 -4.04
C VAL A 186 -14.74 -2.43 -2.71
N LEU A 187 -14.40 -3.17 -1.65
CA LEU A 187 -14.84 -2.90 -0.28
C LEU A 187 -13.63 -2.69 0.63
N ALA A 188 -13.51 -1.49 1.20
CA ALA A 188 -12.55 -1.20 2.26
C ALA A 188 -12.89 -1.97 3.53
N GLY A 189 -11.92 -2.71 4.05
CA GLY A 189 -11.93 -3.33 5.37
C GLY A 189 -11.16 -2.52 6.41
N SER A 190 -10.91 -3.08 7.59
CA SER A 190 -10.19 -2.37 8.66
C SER A 190 -8.71 -2.19 8.33
N THR A 191 -8.05 -3.22 7.79
CA THR A 191 -6.62 -3.24 7.46
C THR A 191 -6.32 -3.72 6.04
N SER A 192 -7.34 -4.03 5.26
CA SER A 192 -7.22 -4.54 3.89
C SER A 192 -8.37 -4.05 3.04
N VAL A 193 -8.17 -4.00 1.72
CA VAL A 193 -9.22 -3.78 0.73
C VAL A 193 -9.61 -5.13 0.13
N PHE A 194 -10.90 -5.40 -0.01
CA PHE A 194 -11.42 -6.59 -0.67
C PHE A 194 -11.85 -6.22 -2.10
N VAL A 195 -11.24 -6.84 -3.09
CA VAL A 195 -11.55 -6.66 -4.51
C VAL A 195 -12.27 -7.90 -5.03
N LEU A 196 -13.42 -7.70 -5.68
CA LEU A 196 -14.20 -8.75 -6.31
C LEU A 196 -14.30 -8.42 -7.79
N VAL A 197 -13.63 -9.22 -8.62
CA VAL A 197 -13.57 -9.01 -10.07
C VAL A 197 -14.75 -9.69 -10.73
N GLN A 198 -15.31 -9.08 -11.77
CA GLN A 198 -16.31 -9.71 -12.62
C GLN A 198 -15.66 -10.68 -13.61
N GLU A 199 -15.99 -11.96 -13.46
CA GLU A 199 -15.52 -13.02 -14.33
C GLU A 199 -16.27 -13.02 -15.68
N ASP A 200 -15.69 -13.67 -16.69
CA ASP A 200 -16.30 -13.80 -18.04
C ASP A 200 -17.69 -14.46 -18.04
N ASP A 201 -18.02 -15.21 -17.00
CA ASP A 201 -19.33 -15.85 -16.84
C ASP A 201 -20.38 -14.94 -16.17
N GLY A 202 -20.03 -13.69 -15.87
CA GLY A 202 -20.90 -12.71 -15.21
C GLY A 202 -21.00 -12.91 -13.69
N THR A 203 -20.16 -13.75 -13.08
CA THR A 203 -20.11 -13.88 -11.62
C THR A 203 -19.03 -13.00 -11.02
N LEU A 204 -19.26 -12.49 -9.81
CA LEU A 204 -18.19 -11.91 -9.01
C LEU A 204 -17.31 -13.01 -8.39
N SER A 205 -16.00 -12.81 -8.48
CA SER A 205 -14.96 -13.66 -7.90
C SER A 205 -15.10 -13.77 -6.37
N ASP A 206 -14.37 -14.72 -5.79
CA ASP A 206 -14.13 -14.67 -4.34
C ASP A 206 -13.35 -13.39 -3.98
N PRO A 207 -13.57 -12.79 -2.78
CA PRO A 207 -12.90 -11.57 -2.38
C PRO A 207 -11.39 -11.75 -2.32
N LEU A 208 -10.68 -10.97 -3.14
CA LEU A 208 -9.23 -10.86 -3.10
C LEU A 208 -8.82 -9.79 -2.10
N GLU A 209 -8.02 -10.17 -1.12
CA GLU A 209 -7.56 -9.27 -0.07
C GLU A 209 -6.25 -8.57 -0.48
N TYR A 210 -6.29 -7.24 -0.51
CA TYR A 210 -5.13 -6.37 -0.67
C TYR A 210 -4.82 -5.69 0.66
N PRO A 211 -3.73 -6.07 1.34
CA PRO A 211 -3.37 -5.47 2.61
C PRO A 211 -3.02 -3.98 2.45
N SER A 212 -3.27 -3.22 3.51
CA SER A 212 -2.92 -1.80 3.63
C SER A 212 -1.84 -1.60 4.69
N LEU A 213 -1.17 -0.44 4.67
CA LEU A 213 -0.13 -0.09 5.65
C LEU A 213 -0.69 0.48 6.97
N SER A 214 -1.94 0.90 6.96
CA SER A 214 -2.59 1.60 8.08
C SER A 214 -4.11 1.42 7.96
N GLN A 215 -4.83 1.58 9.08
CA GLN A 215 -6.27 1.41 9.10
C GLN A 215 -6.96 2.29 8.05
N LEU A 216 -7.85 1.71 7.27
CA LEU A 216 -8.53 2.40 6.18
C LEU A 216 -9.72 3.21 6.70
N PHE A 217 -10.15 4.18 5.89
CA PHE A 217 -11.34 4.99 6.11
C PHE A 217 -12.29 4.95 4.90
N GLU A 218 -11.73 5.06 3.69
CA GLU A 218 -12.46 5.22 2.42
C GLU A 218 -11.61 4.76 1.24
N VAL A 219 -12.28 4.34 0.16
CA VAL A 219 -11.68 3.96 -1.12
C VAL A 219 -12.33 4.68 -2.30
N ARG A 220 -11.55 4.92 -3.36
CA ARG A 220 -11.99 5.44 -4.66
C ARG A 220 -11.27 4.69 -5.78
N LEU A 221 -11.95 4.56 -6.92
CA LEU A 221 -11.38 4.09 -8.18
C LEU A 221 -11.39 5.25 -9.18
N CYS A 222 -10.24 5.52 -9.78
CA CYS A 222 -10.10 6.49 -10.87
C CYS A 222 -8.73 6.34 -11.53
N ASP A 223 -8.62 6.70 -12.80
CA ASP A 223 -7.34 6.91 -13.47
C ASP A 223 -6.68 8.21 -12.95
N PHE A 224 -5.90 8.13 -11.87
CA PHE A 224 -5.31 9.29 -11.22
C PHE A 224 -3.98 9.68 -11.87
N ASN A 225 -3.23 8.71 -12.37
CA ASN A 225 -1.99 8.93 -13.09
C ASN A 225 -2.19 9.22 -14.60
N GLY A 226 -3.41 9.13 -15.12
CA GLY A 226 -3.76 9.42 -16.51
C GLY A 226 -3.21 8.42 -17.52
N ASP A 227 -3.05 7.15 -17.13
CA ASP A 227 -2.53 6.08 -17.97
C ASP A 227 -3.63 5.23 -18.65
N GLY A 228 -4.90 5.50 -18.34
CA GLY A 228 -6.06 4.79 -18.86
C GLY A 228 -6.50 3.58 -18.04
N HIS A 229 -5.83 3.27 -16.93
CA HIS A 229 -6.19 2.21 -15.99
C HIS A 229 -6.70 2.81 -14.67
N ASN A 230 -7.71 2.19 -14.06
CA ASN A 230 -8.18 2.67 -12.77
C ASN A 230 -7.17 2.35 -11.66
N ASP A 231 -6.82 3.37 -10.91
CA ASP A 231 -6.02 3.27 -9.69
C ASP A 231 -6.91 3.03 -8.48
N LEU A 232 -6.39 2.27 -7.51
CA LEU A 232 -7.02 2.12 -6.20
C LEU A 232 -6.47 3.18 -5.24
N VAL A 233 -7.28 4.18 -4.96
CA VAL A 233 -6.98 5.23 -3.98
C VAL A 233 -7.59 4.88 -2.64
N MET A 234 -6.76 4.87 -1.59
CA MET A 234 -7.12 4.48 -0.24
C MET A 234 -6.81 5.64 0.72
N VAL A 235 -7.80 6.02 1.51
CA VAL A 235 -7.61 6.95 2.63
C VAL A 235 -7.41 6.16 3.90
N THR A 236 -6.37 6.52 4.67
CA THR A 236 -5.95 5.81 5.86
C THR A 236 -5.84 6.73 7.08
N HIS A 237 -5.74 6.11 8.25
CA HIS A 237 -5.49 6.79 9.52
C HIS A 237 -4.01 7.15 9.75
N ASP A 238 -3.13 6.94 8.76
CA ASP A 238 -1.76 7.44 8.83
C ASP A 238 -1.77 8.98 9.00
N ARG A 239 -1.03 9.47 9.99
CA ARG A 239 -1.03 10.91 10.34
C ARG A 239 -0.13 11.74 9.42
N LEU A 240 0.88 11.13 8.82
CA LEU A 240 1.86 11.78 7.97
C LEU A 240 1.51 11.61 6.49
N SER A 241 0.97 10.45 6.13
CA SER A 241 0.65 10.09 4.75
C SER A 241 -0.74 9.45 4.64
N PRO A 242 -1.83 10.20 4.91
CA PRO A 242 -3.18 9.62 4.96
C PRO A 242 -3.67 9.12 3.59
N LEU A 243 -3.07 9.56 2.47
CA LEU A 243 -3.42 9.12 1.12
C LEU A 243 -2.46 8.02 0.67
N HIS A 244 -2.98 6.82 0.41
CA HIS A 244 -2.22 5.72 -0.18
C HIS A 244 -2.81 5.37 -1.55
N VAL A 245 -1.97 5.14 -2.56
CA VAL A 245 -2.41 4.77 -3.91
C VAL A 245 -1.74 3.46 -4.31
N ARG A 246 -2.50 2.58 -4.97
CA ARG A 246 -1.97 1.48 -5.76
C ARG A 246 -2.33 1.76 -7.22
N PHE A 247 -1.33 2.05 -8.04
CA PHE A 247 -1.55 2.35 -9.45
C PHE A 247 -1.94 1.07 -10.21
N GLY A 248 -2.96 1.18 -11.05
CA GLY A 248 -3.35 0.13 -11.99
C GLY A 248 -2.20 -0.19 -12.94
N GLN A 249 -2.04 -1.45 -13.32
CA GLN A 249 -1.00 -1.87 -14.26
C GLN A 249 -1.64 -2.43 -15.54
N ALA A 250 -0.91 -2.35 -16.65
CA ALA A 250 -1.38 -2.81 -17.95
C ALA A 250 -1.72 -4.30 -18.02
N ASP A 251 -1.26 -5.11 -17.06
CA ASP A 251 -1.59 -6.53 -16.93
C ASP A 251 -2.83 -6.81 -16.06
N GLY A 252 -3.52 -5.75 -15.61
CA GLY A 252 -4.71 -5.81 -14.76
C GLY A 252 -4.42 -6.02 -13.28
N THR A 253 -3.15 -5.96 -12.86
CA THR A 253 -2.76 -6.02 -11.45
C THR A 253 -2.67 -4.64 -10.80
N LEU A 254 -2.69 -4.62 -9.47
CA LEU A 254 -2.44 -3.42 -8.68
C LEU A 254 -0.98 -3.40 -8.21
N GLY A 255 -0.30 -2.27 -8.44
CA GLY A 255 1.09 -2.05 -8.03
C GLY A 255 1.31 -1.98 -6.51
N PRO A 256 2.53 -1.61 -6.08
CA PRO A 256 2.85 -1.40 -4.66
C PRO A 256 2.00 -0.29 -4.03
N VAL A 257 1.96 -0.25 -2.69
CA VAL A 257 1.35 0.87 -1.97
C VAL A 257 2.32 2.05 -1.98
N ILE A 258 1.86 3.18 -2.52
CA ILE A 258 2.59 4.45 -2.51
C ILE A 258 1.89 5.42 -1.56
N PRO A 259 2.49 5.73 -0.40
CA PRO A 259 1.96 6.70 0.53
C PRO A 259 2.35 8.14 0.14
N PHE A 260 1.36 9.01 0.00
CA PHE A 260 1.55 10.44 -0.24
C PHE A 260 1.38 11.25 1.04
N ARG A 261 2.33 12.15 1.29
CA ARG A 261 2.24 13.09 2.40
C ARG A 261 1.25 14.19 2.08
N THR A 262 0.24 14.35 2.91
CA THR A 262 -0.72 15.44 2.82
C THR A 262 -1.09 15.93 4.22
N GLU A 263 -1.70 17.10 4.29
CA GLU A 263 -2.41 17.49 5.51
C GLU A 263 -3.60 16.54 5.74
N ALA A 264 -4.01 16.38 7.00
CA ALA A 264 -5.18 15.56 7.30
C ALA A 264 -6.46 16.26 6.81
N PHE A 265 -7.32 15.53 6.11
CA PHE A 265 -8.54 16.04 5.49
C PHE A 265 -9.81 15.35 6.02
N THR A 266 -10.97 15.95 5.74
CA THR A 266 -12.30 15.40 6.06
C THR A 266 -13.05 14.85 4.86
N ASP A 267 -12.72 15.36 3.68
CA ASP A 267 -13.32 14.99 2.40
C ASP A 267 -12.30 15.25 1.29
N PHE A 268 -12.39 14.52 0.18
CA PHE A 268 -11.48 14.65 -0.94
C PHE A 268 -12.13 14.27 -2.27
N GLU A 269 -11.59 14.82 -3.36
CA GLU A 269 -11.92 14.41 -4.72
C GLU A 269 -10.65 14.38 -5.58
N LEU A 270 -10.71 13.64 -6.67
CA LEU A 270 -9.62 13.47 -7.62
C LEU A 270 -10.04 14.00 -8.98
N LEU A 271 -9.12 14.67 -9.66
CA LEU A 271 -9.27 15.07 -11.05
C LEU A 271 -8.21 14.34 -11.86
N SER A 272 -8.61 13.70 -12.96
CA SER A 272 -7.68 13.05 -13.90
C SER A 272 -7.02 14.07 -14.82
N GLU A 273 -7.76 15.10 -15.24
CA GLU A 273 -7.24 16.18 -16.07
C GLU A 273 -7.74 17.55 -15.57
N PRO A 274 -6.88 18.36 -14.94
CA PRO A 274 -5.49 18.07 -14.58
C PRO A 274 -5.41 17.10 -13.38
N ARG A 275 -4.38 16.25 -13.35
CA ARG A 275 -4.09 15.27 -12.28
C ARG A 275 -3.96 15.92 -10.90
N MET A 276 -5.06 16.05 -10.16
CA MET A 276 -5.10 16.78 -8.89
C MET A 276 -5.80 15.98 -7.79
N PHE A 277 -5.23 16.04 -6.61
CA PHE A 277 -5.86 15.68 -5.35
C PHE A 277 -6.42 16.93 -4.67
N LEU A 278 -7.74 17.01 -4.59
CA LEU A 278 -8.47 18.07 -3.91
C LEU A 278 -8.91 17.57 -2.54
N SER A 279 -8.69 18.35 -1.49
CA SER A 279 -9.08 17.93 -0.14
C SER A 279 -9.55 19.08 0.73
N VAL A 280 -10.49 18.81 1.63
CA VAL A 280 -10.90 19.75 2.67
C VAL A 280 -10.09 19.47 3.93
N GLU A 281 -9.16 20.36 4.28
CA GLU A 281 -8.30 20.21 5.44
C GLU A 281 -9.11 20.15 6.75
N ARG A 282 -8.89 19.12 7.56
CA ARG A 282 -9.67 18.84 8.77
C ARG A 282 -9.57 19.93 9.84
N VAL A 283 -8.40 20.58 9.94
CA VAL A 283 -8.15 21.58 10.99
C VAL A 283 -8.63 22.97 10.54
N SER A 284 -8.23 23.40 9.35
CA SER A 284 -8.49 24.74 8.84
C SER A 284 -9.88 24.87 8.20
N GLY A 285 -10.44 23.77 7.66
CA GLY A 285 -11.66 23.77 6.86
C GLY A 285 -11.49 24.44 5.49
N ARG A 286 -10.25 24.55 4.99
CA ARG A 286 -9.92 25.11 3.67
C ARG A 286 -9.83 24.00 2.64
N LEU A 287 -10.05 24.37 1.38
CA LEU A 287 -9.68 23.51 0.25
C LEU A 287 -8.15 23.56 0.11
N SER A 288 -7.52 22.40 -0.03
CA SER A 288 -6.14 22.22 -0.48
C SER A 288 -6.16 21.48 -1.82
N ALA A 289 -5.37 21.94 -2.77
CA ALA A 289 -5.18 21.28 -4.06
C ALA A 289 -3.71 20.89 -4.21
N ALA A 290 -3.47 19.62 -4.45
CA ALA A 290 -2.15 19.07 -4.72
C ALA A 290 -2.12 18.44 -6.09
N GLN A 291 -1.08 18.72 -6.88
CA GLN A 291 -0.93 18.18 -8.23
C GLN A 291 -0.08 16.93 -8.18
N LEU A 292 -0.55 15.87 -8.84
CA LEU A 292 0.24 14.68 -9.09
C LEU A 292 1.19 14.97 -10.26
N LYS A 293 2.48 14.98 -9.98
CA LYS A 293 3.52 15.18 -10.99
C LYS A 293 4.29 13.90 -11.17
N THR A 294 4.47 13.49 -12.43
CA THR A 294 5.51 12.53 -12.76
C THR A 294 6.84 13.11 -12.32
N ALA A 295 7.68 12.32 -11.68
CA ALA A 295 9.01 12.73 -11.22
C ALA A 295 9.99 13.05 -12.38
N ALA A 296 9.51 13.33 -13.60
CA ALA A 296 10.37 13.49 -14.78
C ALA A 296 11.03 14.87 -14.87
N SER A 297 12.34 14.96 -14.63
CA SER A 297 13.39 15.38 -15.60
C SER A 297 14.62 15.98 -14.92
N GLU A 298 15.82 15.69 -15.48
CA GLU A 298 17.22 16.23 -15.36
C GLU A 298 17.73 16.95 -14.09
N ASP A 299 16.87 17.57 -13.30
CA ASP A 299 17.11 18.28 -12.03
C ASP A 299 16.71 17.47 -10.78
N ASP A 300 16.21 16.24 -10.93
CA ASP A 300 16.05 15.33 -9.79
C ASP A 300 17.41 15.19 -9.11
N GLU A 301 17.47 15.52 -7.82
CA GLU A 301 18.71 15.39 -7.03
C GLU A 301 19.26 13.99 -7.28
N GLU A 302 20.57 13.91 -7.59
CA GLU A 302 21.30 12.65 -7.83
C GLU A 302 21.05 11.60 -6.72
N ASP A 303 20.54 12.06 -5.57
CA ASP A 303 20.24 11.38 -4.33
C ASP A 303 18.73 11.14 -4.05
N ALA A 304 17.85 11.20 -5.05
CA ALA A 304 16.42 10.96 -4.85
C ALA A 304 16.08 9.45 -4.88
N TYR A 305 15.49 8.92 -3.80
CA TYR A 305 15.12 7.51 -3.65
C TYR A 305 13.61 7.31 -3.50
N ALA A 306 13.14 6.14 -3.91
CA ALA A 306 11.77 5.69 -3.70
C ALA A 306 11.73 4.42 -2.86
N THR A 307 10.62 4.25 -2.12
CA THR A 307 10.33 3.07 -1.33
C THR A 307 9.01 2.47 -1.81
N LEU A 308 9.06 1.33 -2.50
CA LEU A 308 7.87 0.61 -2.99
C LEU A 308 7.45 -0.43 -1.95
N VAL A 309 6.31 -0.22 -1.28
CA VAL A 309 5.93 -1.06 -0.12
C VAL A 309 4.85 -2.07 -0.46
N TYR A 310 5.08 -3.32 -0.04
CA TYR A 310 4.18 -4.46 -0.18
C TYR A 310 3.80 -4.99 1.21
N PRO A 311 2.65 -4.55 1.76
CA PRO A 311 2.12 -5.12 3.00
C PRO A 311 1.62 -6.54 2.77
N LEU A 312 1.79 -7.40 3.78
CA LEU A 312 1.31 -8.78 3.78
C LEU A 312 0.06 -8.89 4.64
N ALA A 313 -0.88 -9.75 4.25
CA ALA A 313 -2.15 -9.92 4.98
C ALA A 313 -1.89 -10.33 6.43
N ASP A 314 -2.65 -9.83 7.38
CA ASP A 314 -2.53 -10.26 8.78
C ASP A 314 -3.21 -11.62 8.97
N SER A 315 -2.43 -12.67 9.21
CA SER A 315 -2.97 -14.02 9.48
C SER A 315 -3.56 -14.15 10.90
N GLY A 316 -3.46 -13.10 11.74
CA GLY A 316 -3.95 -13.11 13.13
C GLY A 316 -3.25 -14.12 14.05
N GLN A 317 -2.23 -14.83 13.55
CA GLN A 317 -1.48 -15.90 14.19
C GLN A 317 -0.01 -15.86 13.73
N ASN A 318 0.90 -15.98 14.71
CA ASN A 318 2.36 -16.11 14.59
C ASN A 318 3.01 -15.42 13.38
N THR A 319 3.49 -14.19 13.53
CA THR A 319 4.16 -13.41 12.48
C THR A 319 5.65 -13.76 12.29
N GLU A 320 6.12 -14.92 12.78
CA GLU A 320 7.48 -15.44 12.55
C GLU A 320 7.70 -15.88 11.09
N ARG A 321 7.28 -15.07 10.11
CA ARG A 321 7.48 -15.29 8.69
C ARG A 321 8.96 -15.19 8.35
N ASP A 322 9.40 -16.01 7.41
CA ASP A 322 10.70 -15.88 6.78
C ASP A 322 10.50 -15.56 5.29
N MET A 323 11.45 -14.86 4.69
CA MET A 323 11.43 -14.48 3.27
C MET A 323 12.73 -14.87 2.61
N VAL A 324 12.68 -15.48 1.42
CA VAL A 324 13.87 -15.73 0.61
C VAL A 324 13.64 -15.24 -0.82
N THR A 325 14.73 -14.94 -1.50
CA THR A 325 14.77 -14.57 -2.91
C THR A 325 15.41 -15.69 -3.69
N ALA A 326 14.78 -16.15 -4.77
CA ALA A 326 15.25 -17.28 -5.56
C ALA A 326 14.64 -17.28 -6.96
N ASP A 327 15.41 -17.68 -7.98
CA ASP A 327 14.88 -17.92 -9.32
C ASP A 327 14.20 -19.29 -9.36
N VAL A 328 12.96 -19.37 -8.85
CA VAL A 328 12.30 -20.67 -8.67
C VAL A 328 11.81 -21.25 -9.99
N ASN A 329 11.61 -20.41 -11.01
CA ASN A 329 11.06 -20.81 -12.31
C ASN A 329 12.11 -20.94 -13.42
N GLY A 330 13.37 -20.60 -13.15
CA GLY A 330 14.51 -20.69 -14.07
C GLY A 330 14.50 -19.62 -15.18
N ASP A 331 13.85 -18.48 -14.95
CA ASP A 331 13.71 -17.41 -15.95
C ASP A 331 14.83 -16.35 -15.90
N GLY A 332 15.77 -16.51 -14.95
CA GLY A 332 16.89 -15.63 -14.71
C GLY A 332 16.59 -14.42 -13.83
N ARG A 333 15.33 -14.24 -13.37
CA ARG A 333 14.96 -13.24 -12.37
C ARG A 333 14.70 -13.93 -11.05
N LYS A 334 15.20 -13.35 -9.96
CA LYS A 334 14.84 -13.83 -8.64
C LYS A 334 13.38 -13.44 -8.30
N ASP A 335 12.66 -14.39 -7.73
CA ASP A 335 11.31 -14.28 -7.19
C ASP A 335 11.35 -14.09 -5.67
N ILE A 336 10.21 -13.78 -5.05
CA ILE A 336 10.09 -13.68 -3.59
C ILE A 336 9.21 -14.82 -3.05
N VAL A 337 9.74 -15.57 -2.08
CA VAL A 337 9.02 -16.64 -1.38
C VAL A 337 8.93 -16.30 0.11
N ILE A 338 7.71 -16.29 0.65
CA ILE A 338 7.42 -15.93 2.04
C ILE A 338 6.68 -17.06 2.75
N SER A 339 7.10 -17.42 3.96
CA SER A 339 6.36 -18.39 4.77
C SER A 339 5.15 -17.76 5.47
N GLN A 340 4.04 -18.52 5.51
CA GLN A 340 2.81 -18.18 6.23
C GLN A 340 2.57 -19.24 7.32
N PRO A 341 3.30 -19.17 8.45
CA PRO A 341 3.30 -20.24 9.45
C PRO A 341 1.94 -20.42 10.15
N GLY A 342 1.11 -19.38 10.22
CA GLY A 342 -0.24 -19.44 10.80
C GLY A 342 -1.22 -20.29 10.00
N ASP A 343 -1.07 -20.31 8.67
CA ASP A 343 -2.02 -20.95 7.73
C ASP A 343 -1.46 -22.22 7.08
N ALA A 344 -0.23 -22.62 7.41
CA ALA A 344 0.51 -23.70 6.77
C ALA A 344 0.61 -23.49 5.24
N LYS A 345 1.00 -22.28 4.83
CA LYS A 345 1.18 -21.89 3.43
C LYS A 345 2.54 -21.26 3.18
N ILE A 346 2.88 -21.11 1.92
CA ILE A 346 3.91 -20.21 1.40
C ILE A 346 3.26 -19.30 0.36
N THR A 347 3.63 -18.02 0.37
CA THR A 347 3.21 -17.06 -0.65
C THR A 347 4.37 -16.82 -1.61
N LEU A 348 4.13 -16.98 -2.90
CA LEU A 348 5.08 -16.73 -3.98
C LEU A 348 4.69 -15.45 -4.72
N PHE A 349 5.64 -14.54 -4.88
CA PHE A 349 5.55 -13.43 -5.81
C PHE A 349 6.52 -13.71 -6.96
N LEU A 350 5.97 -14.17 -8.08
CA LEU A 350 6.76 -14.30 -9.31
C LEU A 350 7.13 -12.91 -9.83
N ASN A 351 8.30 -12.82 -10.42
CA ASN A 351 8.84 -11.58 -10.93
C ASN A 351 8.78 -11.55 -12.46
N SER A 352 8.37 -10.40 -13.01
CA SER A 352 8.21 -10.17 -14.42
C SER A 352 9.01 -8.94 -14.87
N PRO A 353 9.20 -8.72 -16.19
CA PRO A 353 9.82 -7.50 -16.68
C PRO A 353 9.11 -6.21 -16.25
N THR A 354 7.82 -6.27 -15.90
CA THR A 354 7.01 -5.13 -15.45
C THR A 354 6.90 -5.02 -13.92
N GLY A 355 7.52 -5.94 -13.18
CA GLY A 355 7.50 -5.97 -11.71
C GLY A 355 6.94 -7.27 -11.14
N LEU A 356 6.59 -7.27 -9.85
CA LEU A 356 6.03 -8.44 -9.19
C LEU A 356 4.61 -8.73 -9.67
N CYS A 357 4.38 -9.98 -10.06
CA CYS A 357 3.06 -10.51 -10.34
C CYS A 357 2.21 -10.58 -9.06
N ARG A 358 0.90 -10.79 -9.24
CA ARG A 358 -0.02 -11.08 -8.14
C ARG A 358 0.52 -12.25 -7.29
N PRO A 359 0.50 -12.14 -5.95
CA PRO A 359 0.92 -13.23 -5.08
C PRO A 359 0.01 -14.46 -5.20
N GLU A 360 0.62 -15.63 -5.17
CA GLU A 360 -0.06 -16.92 -5.11
C GLU A 360 0.30 -17.68 -3.83
N ASP A 361 -0.72 -18.25 -3.18
CA ASP A 361 -0.58 -19.05 -1.97
C ASP A 361 -0.54 -20.55 -2.32
N PHE A 362 0.48 -21.26 -1.82
CA PHE A 362 0.59 -22.71 -1.93
C PHE A 362 0.60 -23.39 -0.56
N PRO A 363 -0.03 -24.57 -0.42
CA PRO A 363 0.06 -25.36 0.81
C PRO A 363 1.50 -25.73 1.15
N ALA A 364 1.88 -25.63 2.42
CA ALA A 364 3.20 -25.94 2.94
C ALA A 364 3.11 -26.76 4.23
N LEU A 365 4.27 -27.05 4.84
CA LEU A 365 4.31 -27.67 6.16
C LEU A 365 3.76 -26.71 7.23
N SER A 366 3.26 -27.26 8.32
CA SER A 366 2.75 -26.50 9.46
C SER A 366 3.87 -25.75 10.16
N ARG A 367 3.66 -24.46 10.50
CA ARG A 367 4.61 -23.63 11.27
C ARG A 367 6.05 -23.68 10.71
N VAL A 368 6.21 -23.29 9.45
CA VAL A 368 7.53 -23.06 8.84
C VAL A 368 8.17 -21.81 9.42
N VAL A 369 9.32 -21.97 10.10
CA VAL A 369 10.02 -20.87 10.81
C VAL A 369 11.28 -20.39 10.10
N SER A 370 11.74 -21.13 9.09
CA SER A 370 12.91 -20.76 8.31
C SER A 370 12.74 -21.25 6.87
N LEU A 371 13.20 -20.42 5.94
CA LEU A 371 13.32 -20.71 4.52
C LEU A 371 14.79 -20.52 4.09
N ALA A 372 15.21 -21.31 3.12
CA ALA A 372 16.43 -21.11 2.36
C ALA A 372 16.18 -21.58 0.92
N ALA A 373 16.79 -20.93 -0.06
CA ALA A 373 16.62 -21.31 -1.45
C ALA A 373 17.93 -21.24 -2.23
N ALA A 374 18.10 -22.20 -3.13
CA ALA A 374 19.23 -22.34 -4.05
C ALA A 374 18.98 -23.54 -4.98
N ASP A 375 19.68 -23.59 -6.10
CA ASP A 375 19.79 -24.76 -6.97
C ASP A 375 20.54 -25.91 -6.24
N VAL A 376 19.78 -26.73 -5.49
CA VAL A 376 20.34 -27.81 -4.67
C VAL A 376 20.60 -29.08 -5.48
N ASP A 377 20.00 -29.24 -6.66
CA ASP A 377 20.15 -30.45 -7.49
C ASP A 377 20.87 -30.23 -8.83
N GLY A 378 21.18 -28.99 -9.17
CA GLY A 378 21.97 -28.60 -10.33
C GLY A 378 21.16 -28.49 -11.62
N ASP A 379 19.83 -28.29 -11.55
CA ASP A 379 18.96 -28.19 -12.72
C ASP A 379 18.80 -26.77 -13.28
N GLY A 380 19.33 -25.77 -12.55
CA GLY A 380 19.30 -24.35 -12.91
C GLY A 380 18.10 -23.58 -12.36
N CYS A 381 17.18 -24.23 -11.64
CA CYS A 381 16.11 -23.59 -10.88
C CYS A 381 16.44 -23.63 -9.39
N ASP A 382 16.13 -22.56 -8.66
CA ASP A 382 16.29 -22.56 -7.22
C ASP A 382 15.16 -23.35 -6.54
N GLU A 383 15.52 -24.30 -5.68
CA GLU A 383 14.57 -24.98 -4.82
C GLU A 383 14.39 -24.29 -3.47
N VAL A 384 13.19 -24.40 -2.90
CA VAL A 384 12.89 -23.86 -1.57
C VAL A 384 12.98 -24.95 -0.52
N VAL A 385 13.99 -24.87 0.33
CA VAL A 385 14.14 -25.69 1.53
C VAL A 385 13.48 -24.99 2.71
N MET A 386 12.70 -25.72 3.50
CA MET A 386 11.94 -25.17 4.63
C MET A 386 12.08 -26.00 5.90
N LEU A 387 12.08 -25.34 7.05
CA LEU A 387 12.09 -25.98 8.36
C LEU A 387 10.74 -25.84 9.05
N SER A 388 10.07 -26.97 9.27
CA SER A 388 8.91 -27.05 10.15
C SER A 388 9.32 -27.57 11.52
N VAL A 389 9.19 -26.72 12.54
CA VAL A 389 9.42 -27.10 13.94
C VAL A 389 8.23 -27.82 14.55
N GLN A 390 7.02 -27.65 13.98
CA GLN A 390 5.83 -28.35 14.43
C GLN A 390 5.79 -29.79 13.90
N GLU A 391 6.13 -29.98 12.63
CA GLU A 391 6.22 -31.30 12.01
C GLU A 391 7.59 -31.96 12.20
N ARG A 392 8.56 -31.23 12.79
CA ARG A 392 9.89 -31.73 13.16
C ARG A 392 10.65 -32.28 11.96
N THR A 393 10.58 -31.57 10.84
CA THR A 393 11.14 -32.03 9.58
C THR A 393 11.62 -30.86 8.72
N LEU A 394 12.50 -31.18 7.79
CA LEU A 394 12.88 -30.32 6.68
C LEU A 394 12.03 -30.69 5.46
N GLY A 395 11.63 -29.72 4.65
CA GLY A 395 10.87 -29.92 3.42
C GLY A 395 11.57 -29.31 2.22
N LEU A 396 11.39 -29.91 1.04
CA LEU A 396 11.86 -29.40 -0.25
C LEU A 396 10.64 -29.11 -1.13
N SER A 397 10.49 -27.87 -1.59
CA SER A 397 9.49 -27.49 -2.59
C SER A 397 10.17 -27.08 -3.89
N ARG A 398 9.51 -27.42 -5.01
CA ARG A 398 9.98 -27.24 -6.39
C ARG A 398 8.92 -26.53 -7.19
N PHE A 399 9.33 -25.68 -8.12
CA PHE A 399 8.39 -25.08 -9.07
C PHE A 399 8.16 -26.02 -10.26
N GLU A 400 6.96 -26.59 -10.34
CA GLU A 400 6.60 -27.53 -11.39
C GLU A 400 5.17 -27.26 -11.86
N ASN A 401 4.95 -27.28 -13.18
CA ASN A 401 3.63 -27.04 -13.78
C ASN A 401 2.99 -25.70 -13.35
N GLY A 402 3.80 -24.65 -13.26
CA GLY A 402 3.33 -23.29 -12.94
C GLY A 402 3.00 -23.07 -11.46
N ARG A 403 3.49 -23.90 -10.55
CA ARG A 403 3.22 -23.77 -9.11
C ARG A 403 4.33 -24.35 -8.26
N LEU A 404 4.42 -23.92 -7.00
CA LEU A 404 5.22 -24.62 -6.00
C LEU A 404 4.54 -25.94 -5.59
N SER A 405 5.33 -27.01 -5.54
CA SER A 405 4.92 -28.33 -5.10
C SER A 405 4.76 -28.38 -3.58
N PHE A 406 3.90 -29.30 -3.10
CA PHE A 406 3.83 -29.53 -1.65
C PHE A 406 5.19 -30.05 -1.16
N PRO A 407 5.72 -29.54 -0.02
CA PRO A 407 7.08 -29.83 0.39
C PRO A 407 7.32 -31.33 0.65
N ALA A 408 8.26 -31.91 -0.09
CA ALA A 408 8.69 -33.29 0.11
C ALA A 408 9.62 -33.38 1.34
N PRO A 409 9.40 -34.32 2.28
CA PRO A 409 10.19 -34.38 3.50
C PRO A 409 11.63 -34.83 3.22
N ILE A 410 12.59 -34.03 3.68
CA ILE A 410 14.02 -34.35 3.68
C ILE A 410 14.32 -35.19 4.91
N ARG A 411 14.85 -36.41 4.69
CA ARG A 411 15.14 -37.35 5.78
C ARG A 411 16.50 -37.06 6.40
N VAL A 412 16.48 -36.53 7.62
CA VAL A 412 17.66 -36.33 8.47
C VAL A 412 17.64 -37.27 9.68
N PRO A 413 18.80 -37.72 10.19
CA PRO A 413 18.91 -38.65 11.32
C PRO A 413 18.50 -38.05 12.69
N LEU A 414 18.35 -36.73 12.78
CA LEU A 414 18.07 -35.98 14.01
C LEU A 414 16.89 -35.04 13.80
N GLU A 415 16.19 -34.65 14.88
CA GLU A 415 15.09 -33.67 14.81
C GLU A 415 15.64 -32.28 14.46
N PRO A 416 15.35 -31.72 13.28
CA PRO A 416 15.92 -30.43 12.87
C PRO A 416 15.27 -29.29 13.67
N VAL A 417 16.08 -28.33 14.12
CA VAL A 417 15.64 -27.17 14.92
C VAL A 417 16.13 -25.83 14.39
N ALA A 418 17.13 -25.81 13.52
CA ALA A 418 17.53 -24.67 12.69
C ALA A 418 18.22 -25.18 11.42
N MET A 419 18.25 -24.35 10.38
CA MET A 419 18.92 -24.68 9.12
C MET A 419 19.46 -23.43 8.41
N THR A 420 20.36 -23.66 7.46
CA THR A 420 20.83 -22.73 6.43
C THR A 420 21.34 -23.54 5.23
N LEU A 421 21.70 -22.87 4.14
CA LEU A 421 22.38 -23.49 2.99
C LEU A 421 23.78 -22.92 2.87
N GLY A 422 24.73 -23.74 2.41
CA GLY A 422 26.10 -23.32 2.13
C GLY A 422 26.90 -24.43 1.47
N ASP A 423 27.92 -24.06 0.69
CA ASP A 423 28.91 -25.02 0.15
C ASP A 423 29.89 -25.41 1.26
N MET A 424 29.61 -26.53 1.92
CA MET A 424 30.40 -27.03 3.05
C MET A 424 31.45 -28.05 2.61
N ASP A 425 31.38 -28.55 1.37
CA ASP A 425 32.34 -29.54 0.85
C ASP A 425 33.34 -28.98 -0.17
N GLY A 426 33.25 -27.68 -0.47
CA GLY A 426 34.15 -26.94 -1.36
C GLY A 426 33.99 -27.37 -2.82
N LYS A 427 32.81 -27.86 -3.20
CA LYS A 427 32.50 -28.31 -4.57
C LYS A 427 31.26 -27.58 -5.07
N SER A 428 31.11 -27.56 -6.39
CA SER A 428 29.89 -27.03 -7.01
C SER A 428 28.63 -27.67 -6.42
N GLY A 429 27.73 -26.83 -5.91
CA GLY A 429 26.47 -27.22 -5.27
C GLY A 429 26.39 -26.70 -3.83
N VAL A 430 25.19 -26.66 -3.29
CA VAL A 430 24.94 -26.21 -1.92
C VAL A 430 24.44 -27.38 -1.06
N GLU A 431 24.92 -27.45 0.18
CA GLU A 431 24.40 -28.39 1.17
C GLU A 431 23.39 -27.73 2.10
N CYS A 432 22.46 -28.54 2.58
CA CYS A 432 21.65 -28.16 3.73
C CYS A 432 22.43 -28.44 5.02
N VAL A 433 22.71 -27.35 5.74
CA VAL A 433 23.36 -27.33 7.04
C VAL A 433 22.28 -27.16 8.08
N TYR A 434 22.19 -28.06 9.05
CA TYR A 434 21.13 -28.01 10.05
C TYR A 434 21.64 -28.33 11.45
N VAL A 435 20.98 -27.76 12.46
CA VAL A 435 21.13 -28.20 13.85
C VAL A 435 20.06 -29.23 14.14
N GLY A 436 20.47 -30.44 14.48
CA GLY A 436 19.61 -31.56 14.86
C GLY A 436 19.64 -31.83 16.37
N ARG A 437 18.48 -32.12 16.96
CA ARG A 437 18.31 -32.55 18.35
C ARG A 437 18.15 -34.07 18.44
N SER A 438 18.92 -34.70 19.32
CA SER A 438 18.79 -36.12 19.64
C SER A 438 17.70 -36.38 20.69
N THR A 439 17.36 -37.65 20.90
CA THR A 439 16.43 -38.08 21.96
C THR A 439 16.90 -37.73 23.37
N ASP A 440 18.20 -37.56 23.57
CA ASP A 440 18.82 -37.17 24.84
C ASP A 440 18.95 -35.63 25.00
N ASP A 441 18.25 -34.86 24.15
CA ASP A 441 18.28 -33.39 24.10
C ASP A 441 19.69 -32.81 23.83
N VAL A 442 20.55 -33.58 23.15
CA VAL A 442 21.87 -33.12 22.70
C VAL A 442 21.77 -32.63 21.27
N ARG A 443 22.44 -31.51 20.98
CA ARG A 443 22.37 -30.85 19.66
C ARG A 443 23.62 -31.19 18.86
N TYR A 444 23.45 -31.40 17.57
CA TYR A 444 24.50 -31.72 16.63
C TYR A 444 24.35 -30.85 15.39
N LEU A 445 25.48 -30.47 14.79
CA LEU A 445 25.53 -29.92 13.44
C LEU A 445 25.51 -31.10 12.46
N GLY A 446 24.50 -31.16 11.61
CA GLY A 446 24.39 -32.14 10.53
C GLY A 446 24.46 -31.48 9.17
N LEU A 447 24.91 -32.25 8.19
CA LEU A 447 24.98 -31.84 6.79
C LEU A 447 24.20 -32.86 5.94
N CYS A 448 23.50 -32.38 4.93
CA CYS A 448 22.93 -33.25 3.91
C CYS A 448 22.99 -32.59 2.52
N LYS A 449 23.27 -33.41 1.50
CA LYS A 449 23.42 -32.98 0.11
C LYS A 449 22.36 -33.67 -0.75
N SER A 450 21.78 -32.93 -1.67
CA SER A 450 20.88 -33.49 -2.67
C SER A 450 21.68 -34.15 -3.81
N ASN A 451 21.07 -35.13 -4.47
CA ASN A 451 21.54 -35.59 -5.77
C ASN A 451 20.74 -34.89 -6.89
N ALA A 452 21.11 -35.14 -8.15
CA ALA A 452 20.43 -34.58 -9.32
C ALA A 452 18.94 -34.97 -9.50
N ASN A 453 18.39 -35.77 -8.59
CA ASN A 453 16.96 -36.09 -8.55
C ASN A 453 16.25 -35.49 -7.32
N GLY A 454 16.89 -34.52 -6.63
CA GLY A 454 16.32 -33.91 -5.43
C GLY A 454 16.35 -34.77 -4.16
N VAL A 455 17.04 -35.92 -4.18
CA VAL A 455 17.07 -36.83 -3.03
C VAL A 455 18.25 -36.50 -2.11
N PHE A 456 17.93 -36.00 -0.92
CA PHE A 456 18.90 -35.69 0.11
C PHE A 456 19.46 -36.93 0.80
N SER A 457 20.77 -36.91 1.04
CA SER A 457 21.48 -37.90 1.85
C SER A 457 22.40 -37.23 2.87
N PRO A 458 22.55 -37.78 4.09
CA PRO A 458 23.48 -37.24 5.07
C PRO A 458 24.92 -37.23 4.56
N LEU A 459 25.63 -36.15 4.85
CA LEU A 459 27.01 -35.94 4.45
C LEU A 459 27.91 -35.98 5.70
N GLY A 460 28.53 -37.15 5.94
CA GLY A 460 29.34 -37.38 7.13
C GLY A 460 28.52 -37.67 8.40
N GLU A 461 29.22 -37.83 9.53
CA GLU A 461 28.62 -38.04 10.84
C GLU A 461 28.29 -36.68 11.51
N PRO A 462 27.14 -36.52 12.20
CA PRO A 462 26.80 -35.27 12.86
C PRO A 462 27.83 -34.84 13.92
N PHE A 463 28.25 -33.58 13.86
CA PHE A 463 29.22 -33.00 14.80
C PHE A 463 28.52 -32.52 16.08
N LYS A 464 28.95 -33.01 17.25
CA LYS A 464 28.31 -32.71 18.54
C LYS A 464 28.58 -31.29 19.01
N LEU A 465 27.52 -30.55 19.38
CA LEU A 465 27.59 -29.18 19.86
C LEU A 465 27.48 -29.13 21.39
N GLU A 466 28.60 -29.31 22.10
CA GLU A 466 28.61 -29.44 23.58
C GLU A 466 28.10 -28.20 24.32
N ASP A 467 28.33 -27.00 23.76
CA ASP A 467 27.97 -25.72 24.37
C ASP A 467 26.57 -25.21 23.98
N LEU A 468 25.78 -26.00 23.24
CA LEU A 468 24.44 -25.59 22.76
C LEU A 468 23.31 -26.24 23.57
N LYS A 469 22.90 -25.56 24.66
CA LYS A 469 21.88 -26.03 25.61
C LYS A 469 20.44 -25.66 25.27
N ALA A 470 20.19 -24.66 24.44
CA ALA A 470 18.87 -24.35 23.91
C ALA A 470 18.84 -24.47 22.38
N ASN A 471 17.64 -24.58 21.81
CA ASN A 471 17.47 -24.49 20.36
C ASN A 471 17.93 -23.11 19.88
N PRO A 472 18.70 -23.05 18.79
CA PRO A 472 19.17 -21.78 18.23
C PRO A 472 18.01 -20.97 17.64
N GLN A 473 18.17 -19.65 17.58
CA GLN A 473 17.20 -18.76 16.94
C GLN A 473 17.37 -18.73 15.42
N ALA A 474 18.61 -18.84 14.95
CA ALA A 474 18.99 -18.85 13.55
C ALA A 474 20.43 -19.36 13.42
N MET A 475 20.86 -19.59 12.19
CA MET A 475 22.25 -19.88 11.84
C MET A 475 22.58 -19.31 10.46
N THR A 476 23.86 -19.12 10.19
CA THR A 476 24.36 -18.70 8.87
C THR A 476 25.68 -19.40 8.57
N ALA A 477 25.92 -19.69 7.30
CA ALA A 477 27.18 -20.22 6.81
C ALA A 477 27.96 -19.10 6.09
N ALA A 478 29.23 -18.90 6.45
CA ALA A 478 30.11 -17.91 5.85
C ALA A 478 31.57 -18.29 6.13
N ASP A 479 32.46 -18.07 5.16
CA ASP A 479 33.91 -18.17 5.36
C ASP A 479 34.40 -16.94 6.14
N ILE A 480 34.49 -17.07 7.47
CA ILE A 480 34.80 -15.92 8.35
C ILE A 480 36.30 -15.71 8.54
N ASP A 481 37.09 -16.74 8.29
CA ASP A 481 38.54 -16.74 8.46
C ASP A 481 39.33 -16.81 7.15
N GLN A 482 38.60 -16.76 6.03
CA GLN A 482 39.09 -16.58 4.68
C GLN A 482 39.98 -17.74 4.21
N ASP A 483 39.72 -18.95 4.69
CA ASP A 483 40.49 -20.15 4.36
C ASP A 483 39.90 -20.94 3.16
N GLY A 484 38.76 -20.48 2.63
CA GLY A 484 38.04 -21.09 1.51
C GLY A 484 37.07 -22.20 1.92
N LEU A 485 36.90 -22.47 3.21
CA LEU A 485 35.88 -23.36 3.76
C LEU A 485 34.79 -22.53 4.43
N MET A 486 33.52 -22.93 4.28
CA MET A 486 32.43 -22.25 4.96
C MET A 486 32.40 -22.62 6.46
N ASP A 487 32.37 -21.60 7.31
CA ASP A 487 32.14 -21.75 8.74
C ASP A 487 30.68 -21.57 9.08
N VAL A 488 30.29 -21.91 10.31
CA VAL A 488 28.90 -21.80 10.78
C VAL A 488 28.81 -20.94 12.03
N LEU A 489 28.03 -19.85 11.96
CA LEU A 489 27.61 -19.07 13.12
C LEU A 489 26.22 -19.49 13.56
N ILE A 490 26.06 -19.82 14.84
CA ILE A 490 24.79 -20.23 15.45
C ILE A 490 24.34 -19.17 16.46
N PHE A 491 23.18 -18.55 16.21
CA PHE A 491 22.61 -17.50 17.04
C PHE A 491 21.78 -18.06 18.18
N ARG A 492 22.02 -17.54 19.39
CA ARG A 492 21.41 -18.00 20.64
C ARG A 492 20.68 -16.87 21.33
N SER A 493 19.56 -17.18 21.97
CA SER A 493 18.81 -16.19 22.74
C SER A 493 19.63 -15.66 23.91
N TYR A 494 19.87 -14.34 23.94
CA TYR A 494 20.55 -13.63 25.03
C TYR A 494 22.01 -14.06 25.31
N GLU A 495 22.61 -14.82 24.39
CA GLU A 495 24.00 -15.27 24.47
C GLU A 495 24.75 -14.88 23.20
N GLU A 496 26.08 -14.77 23.31
CA GLU A 496 26.95 -14.57 22.15
C GLU A 496 26.76 -15.72 21.15
N PRO A 497 26.95 -15.50 19.84
CA PRO A 497 26.90 -16.59 18.86
C PRO A 497 27.91 -17.70 19.18
N LEU A 498 27.57 -18.92 18.78
CA LEU A 498 28.54 -20.01 18.74
C LEU A 498 29.20 -20.00 17.36
N VAL A 499 30.53 -19.95 17.33
CA VAL A 499 31.31 -19.99 16.09
C VAL A 499 31.85 -21.40 15.92
N ILE A 500 31.46 -22.04 14.83
CA ILE A 500 31.91 -23.37 14.44
C ILE A 500 32.80 -23.21 13.22
N ARG A 501 34.10 -23.41 13.40
CA ARG A 501 35.06 -23.31 12.31
C ARG A 501 35.20 -24.65 11.59
N GLN A 502 35.23 -24.64 10.27
CA GLN A 502 35.59 -25.77 9.46
C GLN A 502 37.11 -25.80 9.25
N ILE A 503 37.77 -26.89 9.68
CA ILE A 503 39.24 -27.05 9.64
C ILE A 503 39.69 -28.08 8.59
N GLY A 504 38.77 -28.49 7.74
CA GLY A 504 38.94 -29.49 6.68
C GLY A 504 37.57 -29.95 6.19
N ALA A 505 37.53 -30.70 5.08
CA ALA A 505 36.27 -31.18 4.51
C ALA A 505 35.41 -31.92 5.57
N GLN A 506 34.31 -31.30 5.99
CA GLN A 506 33.38 -31.81 7.02
C GLN A 506 34.01 -32.03 8.41
N ALA A 507 35.14 -31.37 8.70
CA ALA A 507 35.79 -31.40 10.00
C ALA A 507 35.59 -30.06 10.71
N PHE A 508 34.96 -30.09 11.87
CA PHE A 508 34.56 -28.88 12.60
C PHE A 508 35.21 -28.78 13.97
N GLU A 509 35.42 -27.56 14.43
CA GLU A 509 35.78 -27.25 15.80
C GLU A 509 34.93 -26.10 16.37
N VAL A 510 34.69 -26.13 17.68
CA VAL A 510 34.04 -25.03 18.38
C VAL A 510 35.09 -24.02 18.81
N VAL A 511 34.99 -22.77 18.36
CA VAL A 511 35.91 -21.71 18.76
C VAL A 511 35.67 -21.33 20.23
N PRO A 512 36.68 -21.42 21.13
CA PRO A 512 36.50 -21.09 22.54
C PRO A 512 36.26 -19.58 22.77
N ARG A 513 35.19 -19.23 23.50
CA ARG A 513 34.81 -17.83 23.81
C ARG A 513 35.96 -16.99 24.42
N GLN A 514 36.77 -17.61 25.27
CA GLN A 514 37.85 -16.93 26.00
C GLN A 514 39.00 -16.50 25.08
N GLN A 515 39.13 -17.12 23.90
CA GLN A 515 40.21 -16.87 22.96
C GLN A 515 39.79 -15.86 21.88
N SER A 516 38.51 -15.83 21.49
CA SER A 516 38.07 -15.10 20.29
C SER A 516 37.78 -13.61 20.44
N GLN A 517 37.89 -13.02 21.64
CA GLN A 517 37.32 -11.68 21.91
C GLN A 517 35.83 -11.60 21.55
N SER A 518 35.06 -12.63 21.96
CA SER A 518 33.63 -12.79 21.63
C SER A 518 32.74 -11.58 21.98
N GLY A 519 33.20 -10.68 22.84
CA GLY A 519 32.56 -9.39 23.11
C GLY A 519 32.34 -8.52 21.86
N LEU A 520 33.16 -8.69 20.80
CA LEU A 520 32.99 -7.96 19.53
C LEU A 520 31.75 -8.40 18.75
N ILE A 521 31.33 -9.66 18.89
CA ILE A 521 30.15 -10.23 18.23
C ILE A 521 28.99 -10.45 19.21
N LYS A 522 29.01 -9.83 20.39
CA LYS A 522 27.97 -10.03 21.40
C LYS A 522 26.59 -9.51 20.97
N ALA A 523 26.54 -8.49 20.13
CA ALA A 523 25.31 -7.93 19.57
C ALA A 523 24.86 -8.64 18.28
N ALA A 524 25.58 -9.67 17.85
CA ALA A 524 25.26 -10.40 16.63
C ALA A 524 23.97 -11.20 16.77
N ALA A 525 23.07 -10.94 15.85
CA ALA A 525 21.84 -11.65 15.59
C ALA A 525 21.69 -11.77 14.07
N ARG A 526 20.72 -12.57 13.60
CA ARG A 526 20.48 -12.78 12.18
C ARG A 526 20.33 -11.48 11.38
N HIS A 527 19.60 -10.50 11.92
CA HIS A 527 19.32 -9.24 11.23
C HIS A 527 20.44 -8.19 11.35
N THR A 528 21.36 -8.35 12.31
CA THR A 528 22.45 -7.39 12.52
C THR A 528 23.73 -7.77 11.77
N LEU A 529 23.79 -8.99 11.21
CA LEU A 529 24.95 -9.51 10.48
C LEU A 529 24.66 -9.68 8.99
N THR A 530 25.57 -9.15 8.19
CA THR A 530 25.64 -9.34 6.73
C THR A 530 27.10 -9.59 6.34
N THR A 531 27.34 -9.97 5.09
CA THR A 531 28.69 -10.15 4.53
C THR A 531 28.89 -9.23 3.35
N ALA A 532 30.09 -8.67 3.22
CA ALA A 532 30.48 -7.82 2.09
C ALA A 532 32.00 -7.79 1.95
N ASP A 533 32.51 -7.63 0.72
CA ASP A 533 33.93 -7.41 0.46
C ASP A 533 34.27 -5.92 0.73
N ILE A 534 34.55 -5.63 1.99
CA ILE A 534 34.71 -4.27 2.52
C ILE A 534 36.05 -3.66 2.08
N ASN A 535 37.08 -4.50 1.97
CA ASN A 535 38.45 -4.08 1.66
C ASN A 535 38.81 -4.24 0.17
N HIS A 536 37.89 -4.77 -0.65
CA HIS A 536 38.04 -5.03 -2.08
C HIS A 536 39.17 -6.03 -2.43
N ASP A 537 39.38 -7.04 -1.57
CA ASP A 537 40.35 -8.11 -1.81
C ASP A 537 39.73 -9.37 -2.44
N GLY A 538 38.41 -9.33 -2.72
CA GLY A 538 37.66 -10.43 -3.30
C GLY A 538 37.16 -11.45 -2.28
N GLN A 539 37.36 -11.21 -0.98
CA GLN A 539 36.89 -12.06 0.10
C GLN A 539 35.94 -11.26 1.00
N ALA A 540 34.83 -11.88 1.41
CA ALA A 540 33.84 -11.18 2.21
C ALA A 540 34.29 -11.08 3.68
N GLU A 541 34.04 -9.91 4.28
CA GLU A 541 34.09 -9.69 5.71
C GLU A 541 32.68 -9.76 6.33
N LEU A 542 32.63 -9.96 7.65
CA LEU A 542 31.38 -9.81 8.39
C LEU A 542 31.12 -8.35 8.75
N LEU A 543 29.94 -7.85 8.41
CA LEU A 543 29.45 -6.54 8.78
C LEU A 543 28.44 -6.68 9.91
N LEU A 544 28.78 -6.13 11.09
CA LEU A 544 27.94 -6.19 12.29
C LEU A 544 27.40 -4.81 12.67
N SER A 545 26.07 -4.69 12.65
CA SER A 545 25.31 -3.53 13.13
C SER A 545 25.12 -3.55 14.65
N GLN A 546 25.39 -2.44 15.32
CA GLN A 546 25.10 -2.27 16.74
C GLN A 546 25.10 -0.79 17.16
N GLN A 547 24.24 -0.46 18.13
CA GLN A 547 24.16 0.91 18.66
C GLN A 547 23.91 1.91 17.53
N ASN A 548 24.84 2.84 17.28
CA ASN A 548 24.74 3.86 16.24
C ASN A 548 25.78 3.66 15.11
N PHE A 549 26.31 2.46 14.92
CA PHE A 549 27.32 2.17 13.90
C PHE A 549 27.26 0.73 13.38
N ALA A 550 27.94 0.46 12.27
CA ALA A 550 28.28 -0.88 11.80
C ALA A 550 29.80 -1.09 11.82
N ARG A 551 30.26 -2.34 12.01
CA ARG A 551 31.69 -2.70 12.01
C ARG A 551 31.97 -3.83 11.04
N ALA A 552 33.01 -3.66 10.23
CA ALA A 552 33.60 -4.74 9.47
C ALA A 552 34.54 -5.54 10.39
N LEU A 553 34.32 -6.84 10.46
CA LEU A 553 35.01 -7.79 11.32
C LEU A 553 35.59 -8.92 10.46
N ARG A 554 36.80 -9.34 10.80
CA ARG A 554 37.43 -10.55 10.26
C ARG A 554 37.88 -11.46 11.39
N PHE A 555 37.67 -12.76 11.23
CA PHE A 555 38.24 -13.76 12.12
C PHE A 555 39.65 -14.10 11.64
N GLY A 556 40.65 -13.98 12.51
CA GLY A 556 42.01 -14.37 12.12
C GLY A 556 42.27 -15.86 12.35
N GLU A 557 43.26 -16.39 11.64
CA GLU A 557 43.79 -17.75 11.84
C GLU A 557 44.21 -18.04 13.29
N ASP A 558 44.56 -17.02 14.07
CA ASP A 558 44.89 -17.10 15.50
C ASP A 558 43.65 -17.27 16.40
N GLY A 559 42.46 -17.36 15.81
CA GLY A 559 41.20 -17.56 16.49
C GLY A 559 40.62 -16.30 17.10
N VAL A 560 41.00 -15.10 16.62
CA VAL A 560 40.65 -13.80 17.22
C VAL A 560 39.93 -12.88 16.23
N TRP A 561 38.80 -12.32 16.65
CA TRP A 561 38.09 -11.26 15.91
C TRP A 561 38.89 -9.95 15.87
N ARG A 562 39.01 -9.34 14.69
CA ARG A 562 39.61 -8.02 14.50
C ARG A 562 38.64 -7.07 13.81
N ILE A 563 38.65 -5.81 14.23
CA ILE A 563 37.92 -4.74 13.57
C ILE A 563 38.78 -4.24 12.42
N LEU A 564 38.23 -4.26 11.21
CA LEU A 564 38.87 -3.71 10.02
C LEU A 564 38.47 -2.25 9.81
N ASP A 565 37.17 -1.95 9.91
CA ASP A 565 36.65 -0.59 9.81
C ASP A 565 35.35 -0.39 10.62
N GLN A 566 34.93 0.87 10.79
CA GLN A 566 33.70 1.26 11.48
C GLN A 566 32.96 2.40 10.76
N TYR A 567 31.67 2.17 10.51
CA TYR A 567 30.76 3.09 9.81
C TYR A 567 29.77 3.69 10.79
N ASN A 568 29.84 5.01 11.01
CA ASN A 568 29.02 5.67 12.02
C ASN A 568 27.81 6.33 11.39
N ALA A 569 26.63 6.11 11.99
CA ALA A 569 25.45 6.92 11.69
C ALA A 569 25.69 8.39 12.06
N ALA A 570 24.93 9.29 11.42
CA ALA A 570 25.09 10.74 11.58
C ALA A 570 24.81 11.21 13.02
N GLY A 571 23.79 10.65 13.67
CA GLY A 571 23.33 11.00 15.00
C GLY A 571 23.93 10.12 16.09
N ARG A 572 24.18 10.72 17.25
CA ARG A 572 24.66 10.00 18.44
C ARG A 572 23.62 9.09 19.11
N ASN A 573 22.34 9.32 18.79
CA ASN A 573 21.22 8.61 19.40
C ASN A 573 20.48 7.73 18.38
N ASP A 574 21.08 7.52 17.20
CA ASP A 574 20.55 6.67 16.13
C ASP A 574 20.67 5.21 16.55
N GLU A 575 19.81 4.36 16.00
CA GLU A 575 19.74 2.94 16.34
C GLU A 575 19.88 2.13 15.06
N VAL A 576 21.12 1.77 14.73
CA VAL A 576 21.47 0.97 13.55
C VAL A 576 21.19 -0.49 13.84
N VAL A 577 20.20 -1.05 13.13
CA VAL A 577 19.72 -2.43 13.34
C VAL A 577 20.09 -3.38 12.19
N ALA A 578 20.40 -2.84 11.02
CA ALA A 578 20.93 -3.60 9.89
C ALA A 578 21.85 -2.69 9.06
N ALA A 579 22.80 -3.30 8.35
CA ALA A 579 23.71 -2.59 7.47
C ALA A 579 24.11 -3.49 6.31
N VAL A 580 24.29 -2.88 5.14
CA VAL A 580 24.76 -3.54 3.93
C VAL A 580 25.69 -2.62 3.17
N GLN A 581 26.53 -3.21 2.33
CA GLN A 581 27.31 -2.48 1.35
C GLN A 581 26.78 -2.79 -0.04
N HIS A 582 26.42 -1.76 -0.80
CA HIS A 582 25.85 -1.92 -2.14
C HIS A 582 26.04 -0.62 -2.91
N ASP A 583 26.49 -0.72 -4.16
CA ASP A 583 26.55 0.39 -5.11
C ASP A 583 25.14 0.58 -5.65
N ILE A 584 24.32 1.32 -4.89
CA ILE A 584 22.86 1.46 -5.09
C ILE A 584 22.54 2.47 -6.19
N ASP A 585 23.47 3.40 -6.45
CA ASP A 585 23.33 4.41 -7.48
C ASP A 585 24.26 4.17 -8.67
N ASP A 586 24.64 2.92 -8.92
CA ASP A 586 25.34 2.48 -10.14
C ASP A 586 26.55 3.39 -10.53
N ASP A 587 27.18 4.06 -9.56
CA ASP A 587 28.34 4.94 -9.79
C ASP A 587 29.66 4.15 -9.83
N GLY A 588 29.59 2.86 -9.51
CA GLY A 588 30.72 1.94 -9.46
C GLY A 588 31.45 1.92 -8.12
N THR A 589 31.02 2.74 -7.15
CA THR A 589 31.55 2.82 -5.79
C THR A 589 30.48 2.37 -4.81
N PRO A 590 30.71 1.31 -4.03
CA PRO A 590 29.67 0.83 -3.13
C PRO A 590 29.43 1.75 -1.94
N GLU A 591 28.17 2.13 -1.73
CA GLU A 591 27.72 2.83 -0.52
C GLU A 591 27.67 1.89 0.68
N MET A 592 27.82 2.48 1.87
CA MET A 592 27.45 1.82 3.12
C MET A 592 26.07 2.30 3.55
N ILE A 593 25.11 1.39 3.63
CA ILE A 593 23.70 1.71 3.92
C ILE A 593 23.36 1.19 5.32
N LEU A 594 22.89 2.09 6.19
CA LEU A 594 22.54 1.80 7.58
C LEU A 594 21.04 1.97 7.81
N LEU A 595 20.36 0.94 8.32
CA LEU A 595 18.96 1.03 8.73
C LEU A 595 18.85 1.59 10.15
N ASP A 596 18.43 2.85 10.24
CA ASP A 596 18.18 3.55 11.50
C ASP A 596 16.72 3.42 11.90
N ARG A 597 16.47 2.49 12.83
CA ARG A 597 15.14 2.17 13.33
C ARG A 597 14.47 3.37 13.97
N LYS A 598 15.21 4.17 14.73
CA LYS A 598 14.63 5.20 15.58
C LYS A 598 14.10 6.38 14.77
N ASN A 599 14.85 6.77 13.75
CA ASN A 599 14.46 7.85 12.85
C ASN A 599 13.70 7.35 11.60
N GLN A 600 13.43 6.03 11.51
CA GLN A 600 12.61 5.43 10.45
C GLN A 600 13.15 5.68 9.03
N GLN A 601 14.47 5.59 8.89
CA GLN A 601 15.19 5.96 7.67
C GLN A 601 16.36 5.03 7.40
N LEU A 602 16.75 4.92 6.13
CA LEU A 602 18.07 4.46 5.74
C LEU A 602 19.02 5.66 5.72
N GLN A 603 20.25 5.49 6.20
CA GLN A 603 21.34 6.45 6.03
C GLN A 603 22.31 5.88 5.00
N ILE A 604 22.53 6.62 3.91
CA ILE A 604 23.45 6.24 2.85
C ILE A 604 24.75 6.99 3.09
N LEU A 605 25.85 6.25 3.25
CA LEU A 605 27.18 6.80 3.47
C LEU A 605 28.02 6.55 2.21
N LYS A 606 28.71 7.61 1.74
CA LYS A 606 29.66 7.53 0.62
C LYS A 606 31.11 7.68 1.09
N PRO A 607 32.09 7.02 0.44
CA PRO A 607 33.50 7.22 0.73
C PRO A 607 33.95 8.62 0.27
N GLY A 608 34.62 9.37 1.15
CA GLY A 608 35.25 10.64 0.77
C GLY A 608 36.62 10.43 0.08
N GLU A 609 37.31 11.53 -0.28
CA GLU A 609 38.64 11.49 -0.93
C GLU A 609 39.71 10.68 -0.18
N GLY A 610 39.53 10.45 1.13
CA GLY A 610 40.43 9.65 1.97
C GLY A 610 39.94 8.22 2.23
N GLY A 611 38.93 7.73 1.51
CA GLY A 611 38.31 6.41 1.69
C GLY A 611 37.36 6.30 2.90
N ALA A 612 37.36 7.29 3.79
CA ALA A 612 36.47 7.28 4.95
C ALA A 612 35.02 7.60 4.55
N TYR A 613 34.11 6.71 4.90
CA TYR A 613 32.68 6.84 4.65
C TYR A 613 32.05 7.93 5.53
N ARG A 614 31.17 8.74 4.93
CA ARG A 614 30.44 9.81 5.61
C ARG A 614 28.98 9.82 5.19
N PRO A 615 28.05 10.19 6.10
CA PRO A 615 26.64 10.36 5.75
C PRO A 615 26.50 11.32 4.58
N HIS A 616 25.81 10.85 3.54
CA HIS A 616 25.58 11.55 2.29
C HIS A 616 24.12 11.98 2.19
N THR A 617 23.20 11.01 2.27
CA THR A 617 21.75 11.26 2.24
C THR A 617 20.99 10.31 3.17
N THR A 618 19.70 10.59 3.37
CA THR A 618 18.78 9.75 4.15
C THR A 618 17.50 9.48 3.38
N VAL A 619 17.06 8.22 3.38
CA VAL A 619 15.84 7.79 2.71
C VAL A 619 14.78 7.42 3.75
N PRO A 620 13.65 8.13 3.81
CA PRO A 620 12.55 7.73 4.68
C PRO A 620 11.98 6.38 4.25
N VAL A 621 11.97 5.40 5.17
CA VAL A 621 11.44 4.05 4.91
C VAL A 621 10.32 3.66 5.88
N GLY A 622 9.98 4.52 6.84
CA GLY A 622 8.93 4.24 7.82
C GLY A 622 9.37 3.27 8.92
N SER A 623 8.41 2.77 9.70
CA SER A 623 8.67 1.87 10.82
C SER A 623 8.80 0.41 10.40
N TRP A 624 9.85 -0.24 10.89
CA TRP A 624 10.13 -1.66 10.65
C TRP A 624 10.25 -2.43 11.97
N ASN A 625 9.66 -3.62 12.02
CA ASN A 625 9.72 -4.46 13.21
C ASN A 625 11.10 -5.09 13.35
N VAL A 626 11.78 -4.76 14.45
CA VAL A 626 13.09 -5.33 14.76
C VAL A 626 12.90 -6.66 15.48
N SER A 627 12.64 -7.69 14.68
CA SER A 627 12.51 -9.08 15.08
C SER A 627 13.70 -9.90 14.55
N GLY A 628 13.72 -11.21 14.81
CA GLY A 628 14.71 -12.11 14.20
C GLY A 628 14.55 -12.27 12.67
N GLN A 629 13.47 -11.73 12.12
CA GLN A 629 13.00 -11.87 10.75
C GLN A 629 13.34 -10.65 9.91
N LEU A 630 13.78 -9.55 10.53
CA LEU A 630 14.23 -8.35 9.82
C LEU A 630 15.34 -8.72 8.84
N LYS A 631 15.19 -8.31 7.58
CA LYS A 631 16.18 -8.47 6.52
C LYS A 631 16.36 -7.16 5.77
N LEU A 632 17.62 -6.87 5.49
CA LEU A 632 18.05 -5.87 4.52
C LEU A 632 18.95 -6.61 3.54
N LEU A 633 18.47 -6.82 2.32
CA LEU A 633 19.12 -7.60 1.28
C LEU A 633 19.55 -6.70 0.13
N CYS A 634 20.65 -7.08 -0.53
CA CYS A 634 21.15 -6.47 -1.75
C CYS A 634 20.95 -7.47 -2.87
N GLU A 635 19.74 -7.48 -3.43
CA GLU A 635 19.32 -8.45 -4.43
C GLU A 635 18.65 -7.69 -5.58
N ASP A 636 19.15 -7.90 -6.79
CA ASP A 636 18.62 -7.29 -8.00
C ASP A 636 17.43 -8.12 -8.51
N LEU A 637 16.28 -7.95 -7.86
CA LEU A 637 15.02 -8.60 -8.21
C LEU A 637 14.36 -7.92 -9.41
N LEU A 638 14.04 -6.64 -9.29
CA LEU A 638 13.40 -5.87 -10.35
C LEU A 638 14.29 -5.78 -11.61
N ALA A 639 13.67 -5.74 -12.78
CA ALA A 639 14.34 -5.53 -14.06
C ALA A 639 14.93 -4.11 -14.23
N VAL A 640 14.93 -3.29 -13.17
CA VAL A 640 15.29 -1.87 -13.17
C VAL A 640 16.30 -1.54 -12.07
N GLY A 641 17.51 -1.18 -12.48
CA GLY A 641 18.57 -0.68 -11.60
C GLY A 641 18.93 -1.59 -10.43
N ARG A 642 19.80 -1.09 -9.58
CA ARG A 642 20.14 -1.72 -8.30
C ARG A 642 19.21 -1.26 -7.19
N HIS A 643 18.90 -2.19 -6.28
CA HIS A 643 17.94 -1.92 -5.21
C HIS A 643 18.14 -2.78 -3.98
N LEU A 644 17.54 -2.32 -2.89
CA LEU A 644 17.53 -3.00 -1.61
C LEU A 644 16.16 -3.62 -1.37
N VAL A 645 16.16 -4.75 -0.66
CA VAL A 645 14.94 -5.39 -0.17
C VAL A 645 14.91 -5.29 1.35
N LEU A 646 13.87 -4.65 1.88
CA LEU A 646 13.57 -4.61 3.30
C LEU A 646 12.43 -5.57 3.61
N PHE A 647 12.51 -6.34 4.69
CA PHE A 647 11.43 -7.22 5.14
C PHE A 647 11.43 -7.34 6.66
N ASP A 648 10.26 -7.34 7.30
CA ASP A 648 10.14 -7.49 8.77
C ASP A 648 9.13 -8.56 9.24
N GLY A 649 8.55 -9.32 8.31
CA GLY A 649 7.50 -10.31 8.59
C GLY A 649 6.07 -9.80 8.38
N GLU A 650 5.84 -8.48 8.41
CA GLU A 650 4.53 -7.88 8.17
C GLU A 650 4.45 -7.22 6.78
N LYS A 651 5.59 -6.78 6.25
CA LYS A 651 5.70 -6.19 4.91
C LYS A 651 7.10 -6.40 4.35
N PHE A 652 7.22 -6.21 3.04
CA PHE A 652 8.51 -5.97 2.40
C PHE A 652 8.48 -4.71 1.55
N ALA A 653 9.64 -4.18 1.21
CA ALA A 653 9.75 -3.03 0.33
C ALA A 653 11.01 -3.07 -0.53
N PHE A 654 10.92 -2.45 -1.71
CA PHE A 654 12.08 -2.13 -2.54
C PHE A 654 12.51 -0.69 -2.28
N VAL A 655 13.81 -0.47 -2.09
CA VAL A 655 14.40 0.87 -2.03
C VAL A 655 15.39 1.02 -3.18
N LEU A 656 15.17 2.03 -4.01
CA LEU A 656 15.93 2.25 -5.24
C LEU A 656 15.99 3.73 -5.62
N PRO A 657 17.02 4.17 -6.38
CA PRO A 657 17.06 5.51 -6.90
C PRO A 657 15.90 5.76 -7.86
N ARG A 658 15.25 6.92 -7.76
CA ARG A 658 14.04 7.26 -8.50
C ARG A 658 14.21 7.20 -10.02
N ARG A 659 15.39 7.55 -10.51
CA ARG A 659 15.73 7.51 -11.94
C ARG A 659 15.63 6.11 -12.58
N HIS A 660 15.57 5.04 -11.78
CA HIS A 660 15.35 3.68 -12.27
C HIS A 660 13.87 3.29 -12.34
N LEU A 661 12.97 4.05 -11.73
CA LEU A 661 11.54 3.79 -11.79
C LEU A 661 10.96 4.15 -13.16
N SER A 662 9.93 3.40 -13.56
CA SER A 662 9.08 3.80 -14.68
C SER A 662 8.31 5.08 -14.36
N SER A 663 7.95 5.83 -15.40
CA SER A 663 7.12 7.03 -15.30
C SER A 663 5.75 6.77 -14.66
N ASP A 664 5.29 5.52 -14.69
CA ASP A 664 3.93 5.12 -14.36
C ASP A 664 3.77 4.80 -12.86
N ILE A 665 4.85 4.91 -12.08
CA ILE A 665 4.88 4.65 -10.63
C ILE A 665 5.62 5.77 -9.88
N ALA A 666 6.53 6.49 -10.54
CA ALA A 666 7.29 7.60 -9.95
C ALA A 666 6.49 8.91 -9.94
N PHE A 667 5.70 9.12 -8.88
CA PHE A 667 4.93 10.35 -8.71
C PHE A 667 5.22 11.06 -7.39
N ASP A 668 5.18 12.39 -7.45
CA ASP A 668 5.09 13.26 -6.28
C ASP A 668 3.75 13.97 -6.24
N LEU A 669 3.31 14.25 -5.02
CA LEU A 669 2.11 15.03 -4.77
C LEU A 669 2.51 16.38 -4.17
N GLU A 670 2.47 17.41 -4.99
CA GLU A 670 2.89 18.76 -4.61
C GLU A 670 1.69 19.64 -4.33
N ASN A 671 1.59 20.20 -3.12
CA ASN A 671 0.58 21.21 -2.81
C ASN A 671 0.79 22.45 -3.69
N VAL A 672 -0.15 22.72 -4.57
CA VAL A 672 -0.11 23.85 -5.51
C VAL A 672 -0.94 25.04 -5.02
N LEU A 673 -1.99 24.80 -4.23
CA LEU A 673 -2.90 25.86 -3.80
C LEU A 673 -3.66 25.52 -2.49
N SER A 674 -4.03 26.56 -1.73
CA SER A 674 -5.05 26.50 -0.70
C SER A 674 -6.10 27.62 -0.91
N TRP A 675 -7.38 27.31 -0.69
CA TRP A 675 -8.50 28.23 -0.87
C TRP A 675 -9.40 28.26 0.37
N GLU A 676 -9.76 29.47 0.82
CA GLU A 676 -10.64 29.68 1.97
C GLU A 676 -11.96 30.33 1.58
N THR A 677 -13.01 30.00 2.33
CA THR A 677 -14.32 30.60 2.09
C THR A 677 -14.33 32.09 2.46
N ARG A 678 -15.08 32.87 1.69
CA ARG A 678 -15.35 34.29 1.98
C ARG A 678 -16.30 34.48 3.17
N VAL A 679 -16.91 33.42 3.69
CA VAL A 679 -17.75 33.48 4.89
C VAL A 679 -16.85 33.62 6.12
N ARG A 680 -17.03 34.71 6.87
CA ARG A 680 -16.30 34.89 8.13
C ARG A 680 -16.56 33.72 9.09
N ASP A 681 -15.48 33.13 9.60
CA ASP A 681 -15.49 31.93 10.45
C ASP A 681 -16.15 30.70 9.80
N GLY A 682 -16.32 30.75 8.47
CA GLY A 682 -16.86 29.66 7.67
C GLY A 682 -15.82 28.58 7.39
N ARG A 683 -16.30 27.41 7.01
CA ARG A 683 -15.48 26.23 6.71
C ARG A 683 -16.16 25.37 5.65
N TYR A 684 -15.35 24.82 4.76
CA TYR A 684 -15.81 23.77 3.86
C TYR A 684 -15.97 22.46 4.62
N ALA A 685 -16.95 21.66 4.20
CA ALA A 685 -17.21 20.34 4.78
C ALA A 685 -17.19 19.23 3.74
N HIS A 686 -17.72 19.52 2.55
CA HIS A 686 -17.81 18.59 1.43
C HIS A 686 -17.37 19.24 0.14
N LEU A 687 -16.94 18.42 -0.82
CA LEU A 687 -16.66 18.84 -2.18
C LEU A 687 -17.20 17.79 -3.17
N ALA A 688 -17.44 18.22 -4.40
CA ALA A 688 -17.69 17.36 -5.55
C ALA A 688 -17.04 18.01 -6.77
N VAL A 689 -16.77 17.19 -7.79
CA VAL A 689 -16.21 17.64 -9.07
C VAL A 689 -17.13 17.28 -10.23
N GLY A 690 -17.17 18.15 -11.25
CA GLY A 690 -17.89 17.91 -12.50
C GLY A 690 -18.14 19.19 -13.29
N ASP A 691 -18.39 19.05 -14.59
CA ASP A 691 -18.57 20.17 -15.53
C ASP A 691 -19.95 20.85 -15.38
N VAL A 692 -20.08 21.77 -14.41
CA VAL A 692 -21.35 22.46 -14.08
C VAL A 692 -21.60 23.72 -14.92
N ASN A 693 -20.73 24.01 -15.91
CA ASN A 693 -20.90 25.10 -16.87
C ASN A 693 -20.87 24.63 -18.35
N SER A 694 -20.74 23.32 -18.59
CA SER A 694 -20.68 22.68 -19.90
C SER A 694 -19.54 23.20 -20.80
N ASP A 695 -18.39 23.55 -20.22
CA ASP A 695 -17.20 23.97 -20.95
C ASP A 695 -16.25 22.81 -21.32
N GLY A 696 -16.59 21.60 -20.91
CA GLY A 696 -15.83 20.37 -21.12
C GLY A 696 -14.75 20.12 -20.08
N ARG A 697 -14.73 20.87 -18.96
CA ARG A 697 -13.81 20.68 -17.85
C ARG A 697 -14.57 20.58 -16.53
N ASP A 698 -14.05 19.76 -15.64
CA ASP A 698 -14.62 19.65 -14.30
C ASP A 698 -14.38 20.90 -13.48
N ASP A 699 -15.46 21.44 -12.90
CA ASP A 699 -15.43 22.47 -11.88
C ASP A 699 -15.44 21.83 -10.47
N ILE A 700 -15.08 22.63 -9.47
CA ILE A 700 -15.03 22.23 -8.06
C ILE A 700 -16.21 22.87 -7.32
N VAL A 701 -17.12 22.04 -6.80
CA VAL A 701 -18.28 22.49 -6.03
C VAL A 701 -18.04 22.24 -4.55
N LEU A 702 -18.00 23.29 -3.73
CA LEU A 702 -17.69 23.22 -2.30
C LEU A 702 -18.90 23.56 -1.43
N VAL A 703 -19.14 22.75 -0.39
CA VAL A 703 -20.16 23.03 0.65
C VAL A 703 -19.57 23.82 1.80
N GLU A 704 -20.00 25.08 1.94
CA GLU A 704 -19.71 25.92 3.10
C GLU A 704 -20.74 25.68 4.21
N SER A 705 -20.28 25.13 5.33
CA SER A 705 -21.14 24.58 6.38
C SER A 705 -21.71 25.60 7.37
N ARG A 706 -21.21 26.84 7.42
CA ARG A 706 -21.62 27.84 8.41
C ARG A 706 -22.88 28.58 8.01
N LYS A 707 -23.00 28.92 6.74
CA LYS A 707 -24.15 29.61 6.14
C LYS A 707 -24.81 28.82 5.02
N ASN A 708 -24.38 27.58 4.77
CA ASN A 708 -24.96 26.66 3.80
C ASN A 708 -24.87 27.21 2.37
N TYR A 709 -23.67 27.65 1.98
CA TYR A 709 -23.40 28.08 0.60
C TYR A 709 -22.81 26.94 -0.21
N LEU A 710 -23.12 26.94 -1.51
CA LEU A 710 -22.28 26.31 -2.51
C LEU A 710 -21.36 27.39 -3.09
N ASP A 711 -20.05 27.15 -2.99
CA ASP A 711 -19.03 27.92 -3.70
C ASP A 711 -18.57 27.06 -4.90
N ILE A 712 -18.69 27.59 -6.12
CA ILE A 712 -18.25 26.91 -7.34
C ILE A 712 -16.96 27.58 -7.81
N LEU A 713 -15.92 26.78 -7.97
CA LEU A 713 -14.59 27.20 -8.40
C LEU A 713 -14.22 26.48 -9.70
N THR A 714 -13.38 27.12 -10.50
CA THR A 714 -12.80 26.55 -11.73
C THR A 714 -11.29 26.77 -11.73
N TYR A 715 -10.56 26.30 -12.73
CA TYR A 715 -9.12 26.51 -12.84
C TYR A 715 -8.68 27.00 -14.22
N GLU A 716 -7.65 27.85 -14.23
CA GLU A 716 -7.06 28.38 -15.47
C GLU A 716 -6.16 27.32 -16.14
N PRO A 717 -6.39 26.96 -17.42
CA PRO A 717 -5.63 25.89 -18.09
C PRO A 717 -4.19 26.27 -18.51
N SER A 718 -3.82 27.56 -18.45
CA SER A 718 -2.76 28.10 -19.33
C SER A 718 -1.44 28.48 -18.67
N GLU A 719 -1.09 27.96 -17.49
CA GLU A 719 0.27 28.15 -16.92
C GLU A 719 0.81 26.83 -16.36
N ALA A 720 2.14 26.72 -16.22
CA ALA A 720 2.80 25.65 -15.47
C ALA A 720 2.36 25.56 -13.99
N ILE A 721 1.51 26.49 -13.55
CA ILE A 721 0.91 26.60 -12.22
C ILE A 721 -0.61 26.68 -12.41
N ILE A 722 -1.34 25.68 -11.90
CA ILE A 722 -2.79 25.66 -11.90
C ILE A 722 -3.30 26.73 -10.93
N ARG A 723 -4.15 27.64 -11.40
CA ARG A 723 -4.77 28.69 -10.58
C ARG A 723 -6.26 28.43 -10.46
N ILE A 724 -6.77 28.34 -9.23
CA ILE A 724 -8.20 28.25 -8.97
C ILE A 724 -8.82 29.65 -8.94
N VAL A 725 -9.93 29.82 -9.64
CA VAL A 725 -10.70 31.05 -9.76
C VAL A 725 -12.12 30.79 -9.28
N GLN A 726 -12.74 31.78 -8.63
CA GLN A 726 -14.14 31.66 -8.23
C GLN A 726 -15.07 31.87 -9.44
N GLY A 727 -15.88 30.85 -9.74
CA GLY A 727 -16.95 30.91 -10.72
C GLY A 727 -18.16 31.66 -10.17
N THR A 728 -18.88 31.04 -9.23
CA THR A 728 -20.05 31.63 -8.60
C THR A 728 -20.21 31.17 -7.15
N ARG A 729 -21.19 31.74 -6.43
CA ARG A 729 -21.65 31.22 -5.14
C ARG A 729 -23.11 31.57 -4.89
N PHE A 730 -23.82 30.68 -4.22
CA PHE A 730 -25.19 30.94 -3.79
C PHE A 730 -25.54 30.14 -2.54
N GLN A 731 -26.56 30.60 -1.81
CA GLN A 731 -27.01 29.96 -0.58
C GLN A 731 -28.07 28.91 -0.89
N VAL A 732 -27.90 27.69 -0.37
CA VAL A 732 -28.82 26.56 -0.61
C VAL A 732 -30.11 26.74 0.18
N PHE A 733 -30.01 27.09 1.46
CA PHE A 733 -31.17 27.33 2.32
C PHE A 733 -30.84 28.28 3.47
N GLU A 734 -31.87 29.00 3.94
CA GLU A 734 -31.80 29.82 5.14
C GLU A 734 -32.31 29.03 6.36
N GLN A 735 -31.47 28.85 7.38
CA GLN A 735 -31.91 28.28 8.64
C GLN A 735 -32.43 29.40 9.56
N LYS A 736 -33.74 29.47 9.79
CA LYS A 736 -34.30 30.30 10.87
C LYS A 736 -34.14 29.56 12.20
N SER A 737 -33.36 30.11 13.13
CA SER A 737 -32.97 29.52 14.43
C SER A 737 -34.11 29.30 15.45
N PHE A 738 -35.37 29.21 15.01
CA PHE A 738 -36.52 29.00 15.90
C PHE A 738 -36.96 27.53 15.88
N GLY A 739 -36.23 26.69 16.61
CA GLY A 739 -36.70 25.35 17.00
C GLY A 739 -35.71 24.24 16.66
N ARG A 740 -35.17 23.61 17.73
CA ARG A 740 -34.29 22.43 17.76
C ARG A 740 -33.15 22.45 16.73
N GLU A 741 -31.94 22.73 17.20
CA GLU A 741 -30.71 22.25 16.56
C GLU A 741 -30.93 20.80 16.13
N SER A 742 -30.63 20.50 14.87
CA SER A 742 -30.72 19.14 14.34
C SER A 742 -29.93 18.22 15.27
N PRO A 743 -30.42 17.02 15.61
CA PRO A 743 -29.71 16.09 16.50
C PRO A 743 -28.32 15.67 15.99
N MET A 744 -28.00 15.97 14.73
CA MET A 744 -26.71 15.70 14.10
C MET A 744 -26.03 17.02 13.75
N GLY A 745 -24.89 17.30 14.38
CA GLY A 745 -23.99 18.41 14.05
C GLY A 745 -23.20 18.19 12.74
N THR A 746 -23.83 17.59 11.74
CA THR A 746 -23.27 17.34 10.39
C THR A 746 -23.55 18.53 9.47
N ALA A 747 -22.60 18.88 8.62
CA ALA A 747 -22.77 19.94 7.62
C ALA A 747 -23.89 19.60 6.62
N GLU A 748 -24.53 20.63 6.08
CA GLU A 748 -25.57 20.52 5.04
C GLU A 748 -25.23 21.49 3.89
N PRO A 749 -25.44 21.14 2.61
CA PRO A 749 -25.80 19.81 2.09
C PRO A 749 -24.86 18.69 2.55
N ARG A 750 -25.41 17.48 2.73
CA ARG A 750 -24.71 16.32 3.31
C ARG A 750 -23.93 15.49 2.30
N GLU A 751 -24.37 15.51 1.05
CA GLU A 751 -23.79 14.78 -0.09
C GLU A 751 -24.07 15.59 -1.35
N LEU A 752 -23.16 15.50 -2.31
CA LEU A 752 -23.24 16.12 -3.62
C LEU A 752 -22.85 15.09 -4.68
N VAL A 753 -23.57 15.08 -5.80
CA VAL A 753 -23.19 14.37 -7.03
C VAL A 753 -23.42 15.34 -8.18
N ILE A 754 -22.48 15.38 -9.12
CA ILE A 754 -22.59 16.16 -10.36
C ILE A 754 -22.86 15.18 -11.50
N ALA A 755 -24.03 15.28 -12.12
CA ALA A 755 -24.44 14.38 -13.20
C ALA A 755 -25.63 14.98 -13.97
N ASP A 756 -25.74 14.67 -15.27
CA ASP A 756 -26.96 14.98 -16.03
C ASP A 756 -28.12 14.12 -15.53
N VAL A 757 -29.07 14.70 -14.81
CA VAL A 757 -30.31 14.04 -14.35
C VAL A 757 -31.55 14.68 -14.97
N THR A 758 -31.35 15.56 -15.95
CA THR A 758 -32.42 16.21 -16.71
C THR A 758 -32.51 15.75 -18.16
N ALA A 759 -31.54 14.95 -18.62
CA ALA A 759 -31.38 14.39 -19.95
C ALA A 759 -31.23 15.45 -21.05
N ASP A 760 -30.53 16.54 -20.75
CA ASP A 760 -30.19 17.57 -21.74
C ASP A 760 -28.71 17.64 -22.09
N GLY A 761 -27.91 16.71 -21.56
CA GLY A 761 -26.47 16.60 -21.80
C GLY A 761 -25.62 17.55 -20.95
N ALA A 762 -26.23 18.33 -20.05
CA ALA A 762 -25.57 19.24 -19.13
C ALA A 762 -25.50 18.61 -17.73
N ALA A 763 -24.43 18.87 -16.96
CA ALA A 763 -24.28 18.25 -15.65
C ALA A 763 -24.99 19.07 -14.56
N ASP A 764 -25.96 18.44 -13.89
CA ASP A 764 -26.74 19.09 -12.84
C ASP A 764 -26.08 18.89 -11.46
N ILE A 765 -26.33 19.81 -10.53
CA ILE A 765 -25.93 19.62 -9.12
C ILE A 765 -27.06 18.90 -8.39
N VAL A 766 -26.79 17.69 -7.90
CA VAL A 766 -27.73 16.90 -7.09
C VAL A 766 -27.22 16.85 -5.65
N ALA A 767 -28.04 17.30 -4.70
CA ALA A 767 -27.64 17.45 -3.31
C ALA A 767 -28.64 16.82 -2.34
N ILE A 768 -28.14 16.11 -1.33
CA ILE A 768 -28.98 15.71 -0.18
C ILE A 768 -29.01 16.86 0.84
N VAL A 769 -30.20 17.41 1.09
CA VAL A 769 -30.43 18.47 2.07
C VAL A 769 -31.58 18.05 2.99
N HIS A 770 -31.27 17.82 4.28
CA HIS A 770 -32.25 17.41 5.29
C HIS A 770 -33.06 16.15 4.90
N ASP A 771 -34.31 16.31 4.46
CA ASP A 771 -35.24 15.25 4.07
C ASP A 771 -35.51 15.23 2.55
N ARG A 772 -34.62 15.83 1.75
CA ARG A 772 -34.83 16.09 0.33
C ARG A 772 -33.59 15.79 -0.49
N ILE A 773 -33.84 15.40 -1.72
CA ILE A 773 -32.87 15.50 -2.80
C ILE A 773 -33.23 16.78 -3.58
N VAL A 774 -32.27 17.67 -3.70
CA VAL A 774 -32.38 19.00 -4.31
C VAL A 774 -31.56 18.97 -5.59
N ILE A 775 -32.18 19.26 -6.72
CA ILE A 775 -31.55 19.27 -8.03
C ILE A 775 -31.51 20.71 -8.51
N TYR A 776 -30.32 21.18 -8.89
CA TYR A 776 -30.12 22.44 -9.58
C TYR A 776 -29.84 22.12 -11.05
N PRO A 777 -30.86 22.14 -11.92
CA PRO A 777 -30.64 21.81 -13.31
C PRO A 777 -29.80 22.90 -13.97
N GLN A 778 -28.78 22.51 -14.73
CA GLN A 778 -27.94 23.47 -15.43
C GLN A 778 -28.77 24.23 -16.49
N ASP A 779 -28.43 25.50 -16.71
CA ASP A 779 -28.99 26.33 -17.79
C ASP A 779 -27.88 26.58 -18.83
N LEU A 780 -28.05 26.00 -20.02
CA LEU A 780 -27.07 25.99 -21.13
C LEU A 780 -26.93 27.34 -21.86
#